data_AF-A0A841BR37-F1
#
_entry.id   AF-A0A841BR37-F1
#
_cell.length_a   1.000
_cell.length_b   1.000
_cell.length_c   1.000
_cell.angle_alpha   90.00
_cell.angle_beta   90.00
_cell.angle_gamma   90.00
#
_symmetry.space_group_name_H-M   'P 1'
#
loop_
_entity.id
_entity.type
_entity.pdbx_description
1 polymer ?
#
loop_
_entity_poly.entity_id
_entity_poly.type
_entity_poly.pdbx_seq_one_letter_code
_entity_poly.pdbx_strand_id
1 'polypeptide(L)'
;MLVTGGARENNGNGGYVTNPEIWDPNTGNWTEVVIPQEHARLYHSTALLLPDGRVMVGGGAPGPRNYTDVEYYSPNYLFDGNNAAPRPVISAAPAKIGYNGSFQITATGTVSRVTLLRNGSVTHGFNNDQNFQELAFSQSGGTVTITSPLNGNYAPPGSYMLHVFDAAGTPSVAKLIKIDPAVIMTQLNPRVVDQFEYPRLPAEWRTNNPPATVDVAAGNSRMVPWAVDSQVQLVRGNATGQGGLGFTGYQLALGATGNIRRTVSDLTPGATYRLSLRYARDARAAGTAAATGTVAIGSLNATITATTAQPSTAAYGTYVGTFTAATANQTLTLRGTAVGLMVDDLVIVGDNAPPPATGIPVRYEFEEGTGTTAANTGSVSSVGAAVLTGTAGWSANGVIGKAVNLPGGSTANAVDLPDNLLQGAVNFSTGFWVRPDVKNNWTGLFHIGDGLGSAGSYYQIQMQTQANGSTGLAVTFKAKTGPEERVYASPAQDVVAGQWNHVAFTRQGSIGTLYLNGVVIATRTDLTIGMTEIGPTANNWLGRNGYGDAAFDGLIDDVRVYPSALTSADIVAMYNEGVSVRYTFDENTGDVGVGGNTTANFIGGTSWGDDRFDGLIDDFRLYGYELSADHVTQLYAGRR
;
A
#
# COMPACT_ATOMS: atom_id res chain seq x y z
N MET A 1 17.35 -12.30 -17.25
CA MET A 1 18.56 -12.06 -16.43
C MET A 1 19.75 -12.73 -17.11
N LEU A 2 20.94 -12.13 -17.11
CA LEU A 2 22.17 -12.75 -17.63
C LEU A 2 23.02 -13.25 -16.45
N VAL A 3 23.52 -14.46 -16.54
CA VAL A 3 24.53 -15.05 -15.63
C VAL A 3 25.78 -15.35 -16.43
N THR A 4 26.96 -15.09 -15.87
CA THR A 4 28.23 -15.25 -16.59
C THR A 4 29.38 -15.59 -15.65
N GLY A 5 30.34 -16.36 -16.16
CA GLY A 5 31.54 -16.75 -15.42
C GLY A 5 31.26 -17.83 -14.37
N GLY A 6 32.10 -17.86 -13.34
CA GLY A 6 32.07 -18.86 -12.28
C GLY A 6 32.73 -20.18 -12.66
N ALA A 7 32.70 -21.12 -11.72
CA ALA A 7 33.20 -22.47 -11.90
C ALA A 7 32.48 -23.44 -10.98
N ARG A 8 32.47 -24.71 -11.37
CA ARG A 8 32.01 -25.81 -10.52
C ARG A 8 32.87 -25.98 -9.26
N GLU A 9 34.17 -25.76 -9.39
CA GLU A 9 35.11 -25.75 -8.27
C GLU A 9 35.25 -24.34 -7.71
N ASN A 10 35.05 -24.17 -6.40
CA ASN A 10 35.16 -22.87 -5.77
C ASN A 10 36.58 -22.30 -5.92
N ASN A 11 36.72 -21.28 -6.77
CA ASN A 11 37.99 -20.63 -7.10
C ASN A 11 39.11 -21.63 -7.51
N GLY A 12 38.74 -22.75 -8.13
CA GLY A 12 39.64 -23.80 -8.63
C GLY A 12 40.01 -23.62 -10.10
N ASN A 13 40.88 -24.50 -10.62
CA ASN A 13 41.28 -24.48 -12.03
C ASN A 13 40.47 -25.47 -12.90
N GLY A 14 39.56 -26.25 -12.30
CA GLY A 14 38.66 -27.18 -12.97
C GLY A 14 37.23 -26.65 -13.11
N GLY A 15 36.60 -26.95 -14.26
CA GLY A 15 35.16 -26.73 -14.48
C GLY A 15 34.72 -25.26 -14.50
N TYR A 16 35.56 -24.34 -14.98
CA TYR A 16 35.18 -22.94 -15.22
C TYR A 16 34.22 -22.81 -16.41
N VAL A 17 33.33 -21.81 -16.34
CA VAL A 17 32.31 -21.54 -17.35
C VAL A 17 32.63 -20.22 -18.05
N THR A 18 32.69 -20.26 -19.38
CA THR A 18 32.93 -19.07 -20.23
C THR A 18 31.70 -18.65 -21.03
N ASN A 19 30.75 -19.56 -21.25
CA ASN A 19 29.48 -19.23 -21.90
C ASN A 19 28.53 -18.62 -20.87
N PRO A 20 27.92 -17.45 -21.15
CA PRO A 20 26.87 -16.93 -20.30
C PRO A 20 25.54 -17.66 -20.52
N GLU A 21 24.65 -17.54 -19.56
CA GLU A 21 23.28 -18.07 -19.63
C GLU A 21 22.27 -16.95 -19.42
N ILE A 22 21.14 -17.00 -20.13
CA ILE A 22 20.04 -16.05 -19.98
C ILE A 22 18.82 -16.75 -19.42
N TRP A 23 18.32 -16.27 -18.30
CA TRP A 23 17.03 -16.63 -17.74
C TRP A 23 15.93 -15.74 -18.31
N ASP A 24 14.89 -16.34 -18.87
CA ASP A 24 13.67 -15.66 -19.29
C ASP A 24 12.54 -15.90 -18.26
N PRO A 25 12.11 -14.86 -17.53
CA PRO A 25 11.05 -15.00 -16.53
C PRO A 25 9.68 -15.32 -17.11
N ASN A 26 9.43 -15.04 -18.40
CA ASN A 26 8.12 -15.31 -19.01
C ASN A 26 7.94 -16.80 -19.35
N THR A 27 9.02 -17.47 -19.73
CA THR A 27 8.99 -18.88 -20.12
C THR A 27 9.55 -19.81 -19.06
N GLY A 28 10.24 -19.27 -18.05
CA GLY A 28 10.90 -20.06 -17.02
C GLY A 28 12.06 -20.91 -17.55
N ASN A 29 12.67 -20.50 -18.66
CA ASN A 29 13.74 -21.26 -19.32
C ASN A 29 15.09 -20.54 -19.25
N TRP A 30 16.15 -21.34 -19.17
CA TRP A 30 17.53 -20.91 -19.38
C TRP A 30 17.96 -21.15 -20.82
N THR A 31 18.63 -20.17 -21.41
CA THR A 31 19.26 -20.29 -22.74
C THR A 31 20.76 -20.05 -22.59
N GLU A 32 21.56 -21.06 -22.95
CA GLU A 32 23.01 -20.89 -23.07
C GLU A 32 23.33 -20.00 -24.27
N VAL A 33 24.16 -18.98 -24.05
CA VAL A 33 24.71 -18.14 -25.11
C VAL A 33 26.03 -18.75 -25.54
N VAL A 34 26.04 -19.39 -26.72
CA VAL A 34 27.22 -20.08 -27.26
C VAL A 34 28.21 -19.08 -27.88
N ILE A 35 28.60 -18.09 -27.08
CA ILE A 35 29.62 -17.06 -27.37
C ILE A 35 30.51 -16.99 -26.12
N PRO A 36 31.56 -17.83 -26.04
CA PRO A 36 32.39 -17.91 -24.85
C PRO A 36 33.17 -16.60 -24.63
N GLN A 37 33.29 -16.21 -23.36
CA GLN A 37 34.30 -15.26 -22.92
C GLN A 37 35.69 -15.79 -23.21
N GLU A 38 36.60 -14.89 -23.59
CA GLU A 38 38.01 -15.23 -23.83
C GLU A 38 38.69 -15.68 -22.53
N HIS A 39 38.34 -15.05 -21.40
CA HIS A 39 38.88 -15.37 -20.09
C HIS A 39 37.83 -15.94 -19.13
N ALA A 40 38.25 -16.92 -18.33
CA ALA A 40 37.45 -17.44 -17.22
C ALA A 40 37.29 -16.37 -16.11
N ARG A 41 36.05 -15.97 -15.82
CA ARG A 41 35.75 -14.95 -14.80
C ARG A 41 35.36 -15.61 -13.48
N LEU A 42 36.31 -15.69 -12.54
CA LEU A 42 36.19 -16.42 -11.27
C LEU A 42 36.03 -15.48 -10.06
N TYR A 43 36.58 -15.85 -8.89
CA TYR A 43 36.58 -15.01 -7.69
C TYR A 43 37.20 -13.63 -7.98
N HIS A 44 36.61 -12.58 -7.40
CA HIS A 44 36.93 -11.17 -7.69
C HIS A 44 36.63 -10.69 -9.12
N SER A 45 35.83 -11.43 -9.90
CA SER A 45 35.25 -10.88 -11.13
C SER A 45 34.02 -10.01 -10.87
N THR A 46 33.59 -9.29 -11.90
CA THR A 46 32.46 -8.36 -11.89
C THR A 46 31.70 -8.40 -13.21
N ALA A 47 30.40 -8.12 -13.18
CA ALA A 47 29.55 -7.95 -14.35
C ALA A 47 28.56 -6.79 -14.14
N LEU A 48 28.53 -5.82 -15.06
CA LEU A 48 27.70 -4.61 -14.97
C LEU A 48 27.00 -4.31 -16.30
N LEU A 49 25.72 -3.96 -16.23
CA LEU A 49 24.99 -3.41 -17.37
C LEU A 49 25.48 -1.98 -17.64
N LEU A 50 25.72 -1.67 -18.91
CA LEU A 50 26.09 -0.35 -19.38
C LEU A 50 24.87 0.42 -19.92
N PRO A 51 24.91 1.77 -19.92
CA PRO A 51 23.84 2.59 -20.47
C PRO A 51 23.48 2.31 -21.94
N ASP A 52 24.40 1.74 -22.72
CA ASP A 52 24.15 1.37 -24.10
C ASP A 52 23.53 -0.02 -24.27
N GLY A 53 23.18 -0.73 -23.19
CA GLY A 53 22.60 -2.06 -23.23
C GLY A 53 23.60 -3.20 -23.41
N ARG A 54 24.91 -2.93 -23.37
CA ARG A 54 25.92 -3.99 -23.29
C ARG A 54 26.19 -4.39 -21.84
N VAL A 55 26.82 -5.54 -21.63
CA VAL A 55 27.30 -5.97 -20.31
C VAL A 55 28.82 -5.96 -20.31
N MET A 56 29.41 -5.20 -19.39
CA MET A 56 30.84 -5.25 -19.12
C MET A 56 31.11 -6.37 -18.12
N VAL A 57 32.07 -7.23 -18.42
CA VAL A 57 32.50 -8.31 -17.53
C VAL A 57 34.02 -8.20 -17.35
N GLY A 58 34.54 -8.32 -16.13
CA GLY A 58 35.98 -8.18 -15.94
C GLY A 58 36.49 -8.57 -14.57
N GLY A 59 37.80 -8.38 -14.38
CA GLY A 59 38.50 -8.72 -13.14
C GLY A 59 38.69 -10.23 -12.95
N GLY A 60 39.11 -10.58 -11.73
CA GLY A 60 39.50 -11.94 -11.33
C GLY A 60 40.92 -12.00 -10.77
N ALA A 61 41.15 -11.49 -9.56
CA ALA A 61 42.43 -11.60 -8.81
C ALA A 61 42.25 -11.20 -7.33
N PRO A 62 42.85 -11.90 -6.33
CA PRO A 62 43.74 -13.04 -6.48
C PRO A 62 42.97 -14.35 -6.60
N GLY A 63 43.42 -15.23 -7.49
CA GLY A 63 42.85 -16.55 -7.72
C GLY A 63 43.81 -17.39 -8.54
N PRO A 64 43.46 -18.62 -8.97
CA PRO A 64 44.36 -19.45 -9.77
C PRO A 64 44.76 -18.79 -11.10
N ARG A 65 44.03 -17.76 -11.53
CA ARG A 65 44.34 -16.89 -12.66
C ARG A 65 44.13 -15.43 -12.24
N ASN A 66 44.99 -14.53 -12.72
CA ASN A 66 44.94 -13.10 -12.41
C ASN A 66 44.65 -12.32 -13.69
N TYR A 67 43.42 -11.81 -13.84
CA TYR A 67 43.00 -11.00 -14.98
C TYR A 67 42.78 -9.54 -14.56
N THR A 68 43.36 -8.61 -15.31
CA THR A 68 43.24 -7.15 -15.10
C THR A 68 42.51 -6.44 -16.25
N ASP A 69 41.78 -7.21 -17.05
CA ASP A 69 41.04 -6.76 -18.24
C ASP A 69 39.52 -6.83 -18.05
N VAL A 70 38.81 -6.30 -19.06
CA VAL A 70 37.35 -6.36 -19.21
C VAL A 70 37.01 -6.81 -20.62
N GLU A 71 35.89 -7.53 -20.75
CA GLU A 71 35.23 -7.92 -22.00
C GLU A 71 33.82 -7.30 -22.04
N TYR A 72 33.31 -7.05 -23.24
CA TYR A 72 31.95 -6.53 -23.42
C TYR A 72 31.09 -7.55 -24.15
N TYR A 73 30.05 -8.01 -23.49
CA TYR A 73 29.00 -8.80 -24.11
C TYR A 73 27.95 -7.86 -24.71
N SER A 74 27.69 -8.00 -26.02
CA SER A 74 26.64 -7.29 -26.73
C SER A 74 25.47 -8.26 -26.98
N PRO A 75 24.35 -8.11 -26.27
CA PRO A 75 23.24 -9.06 -26.39
C PRO A 75 22.56 -9.01 -27.76
N ASN A 76 21.89 -10.11 -28.12
CA ASN A 76 21.18 -10.27 -29.40
C ASN A 76 20.20 -9.15 -29.73
N TYR A 77 19.55 -8.53 -28.73
CA TYR A 77 18.64 -7.40 -28.92
C TYR A 77 19.30 -6.14 -29.48
N LEU A 78 20.64 -6.10 -29.62
CA LEU A 78 21.36 -5.01 -30.28
C LEU A 78 21.63 -5.28 -31.76
N PHE A 79 21.15 -6.41 -32.29
CA PHE A 79 21.47 -6.88 -33.65
C PHE A 79 20.22 -7.24 -34.46
N ASP A 80 20.25 -6.89 -35.74
CA ASP A 80 19.36 -7.40 -36.78
C ASP A 80 20.20 -8.30 -37.70
N GLY A 81 20.11 -9.60 -37.46
CA GLY A 81 21.05 -10.58 -38.01
C GLY A 81 22.49 -10.28 -37.58
N ASN A 82 23.36 -10.03 -38.55
CA ASN A 82 24.78 -9.72 -38.32
C ASN A 82 25.07 -8.21 -38.22
N ASN A 83 24.06 -7.35 -38.35
CA ASN A 83 24.21 -5.89 -38.33
C ASN A 83 23.69 -5.31 -37.02
N ALA A 84 24.16 -4.12 -36.64
CA ALA A 84 23.59 -3.40 -35.51
C ALA A 84 22.12 -3.01 -35.81
N ALA A 85 21.22 -3.32 -34.88
CA ALA A 85 19.81 -2.95 -35.01
C ALA A 85 19.63 -1.42 -34.85
N PRO A 86 18.76 -0.78 -35.66
CA PRO A 86 18.33 0.59 -35.39
C PRO A 86 17.69 0.69 -34.01
N ARG A 87 18.05 1.72 -33.24
CA ARG A 87 17.59 1.87 -31.84
C ARG A 87 16.61 3.04 -31.72
N PRO A 88 15.56 2.93 -30.90
CA PRO A 88 14.77 4.10 -30.52
C PRO A 88 15.64 5.11 -29.75
N VAL A 89 15.33 6.40 -29.85
CA VAL A 89 16.10 7.48 -29.22
C VAL A 89 15.21 8.27 -28.28
N ILE A 90 15.62 8.39 -27.01
CA ILE A 90 15.03 9.33 -26.06
C ILE A 90 15.73 10.69 -26.25
N SER A 91 15.03 11.66 -26.82
CA SER A 91 15.57 13.00 -27.10
C SER A 91 15.44 13.96 -25.92
N ALA A 92 14.40 13.81 -25.11
CA ALA A 92 14.17 14.60 -23.90
C ALA A 92 13.64 13.73 -22.77
N ALA A 93 14.14 13.95 -21.54
CA ALA A 93 13.66 13.31 -20.32
C ALA A 93 13.98 14.21 -19.12
N PRO A 94 13.18 14.18 -18.04
CA PRO A 94 13.50 14.93 -16.82
C PRO A 94 14.74 14.35 -16.14
N ALA A 95 15.57 15.23 -15.56
CA ALA A 95 16.74 14.79 -14.80
C ALA A 95 16.37 14.12 -13.47
N LYS A 96 15.20 14.48 -12.91
CA LYS A 96 14.68 13.92 -11.68
C LYS A 96 13.18 13.63 -11.79
N ILE A 97 12.73 12.59 -11.12
CA ILE A 97 11.30 12.26 -10.96
C ILE A 97 10.99 11.98 -9.48
N GLY A 98 9.75 12.24 -9.10
CA GLY A 98 9.16 11.83 -7.82
C GLY A 98 8.44 10.49 -7.92
N TYR A 99 7.66 10.18 -6.89
CA TYR A 99 6.81 9.00 -6.84
C TYR A 99 5.34 9.31 -7.08
N ASN A 100 4.55 8.25 -7.29
CA ASN A 100 3.09 8.27 -7.35
C ASN A 100 2.50 9.31 -8.32
N GLY A 101 3.15 9.54 -9.45
CA GLY A 101 2.58 10.33 -10.52
C GLY A 101 3.11 9.92 -11.88
N SER A 102 3.12 10.87 -12.81
CA SER A 102 3.55 10.63 -14.18
C SER A 102 4.51 11.70 -14.65
N PHE A 103 5.43 11.31 -15.52
CA PHE A 103 6.39 12.19 -16.16
C PHE A 103 6.43 11.91 -17.65
N GLN A 104 6.91 12.88 -18.42
CA GLN A 104 6.98 12.77 -19.87
C GLN A 104 8.41 12.68 -20.37
N ILE A 105 8.59 11.90 -21.43
CA ILE A 105 9.78 11.92 -22.27
C ILE A 105 9.39 12.15 -23.73
N THR A 106 10.37 12.48 -24.55
CA THR A 106 10.21 12.48 -26.01
C THR A 106 11.06 11.36 -26.61
N ALA A 107 10.42 10.46 -27.36
CA ALA A 107 11.07 9.31 -27.99
C ALA A 107 10.75 9.22 -29.49
N THR A 108 11.67 8.64 -30.27
CA THR A 108 11.46 8.36 -31.69
C THR A 108 10.80 7.01 -31.92
N GLY A 109 9.90 6.93 -32.91
CA GLY A 109 9.24 5.68 -33.27
C GLY A 109 8.18 5.25 -32.26
N THR A 110 7.60 4.07 -32.50
CA THR A 110 6.62 3.48 -31.59
C THR A 110 7.34 2.77 -30.44
N VAL A 111 7.01 3.14 -29.21
CA VAL A 111 7.53 2.52 -27.99
C VAL A 111 6.66 1.33 -27.62
N SER A 112 7.27 0.17 -27.43
CA SER A 112 6.59 -1.07 -27.01
C SER A 112 6.73 -1.32 -25.50
N ARG A 113 7.81 -0.83 -24.89
CA ARG A 113 8.15 -1.08 -23.49
C ARG A 113 8.99 0.07 -22.93
N VAL A 114 8.78 0.38 -21.65
CA VAL A 114 9.58 1.34 -20.89
C VAL A 114 10.10 0.65 -19.63
N THR A 115 11.41 0.73 -19.40
CA THR A 115 12.04 0.13 -18.23
C THR A 115 12.91 1.12 -17.49
N LEU A 116 12.93 1.03 -16.17
CA LEU A 116 13.77 1.83 -15.30
C LEU A 116 14.63 0.89 -14.46
N LEU A 117 15.95 0.93 -14.66
CA LEU A 117 16.90 0.06 -13.97
C LEU A 117 17.89 0.85 -13.12
N ARG A 118 17.98 0.58 -11.82
CA ARG A 118 18.94 1.23 -10.94
C ARG A 118 20.36 0.85 -11.35
N ASN A 119 21.26 1.83 -11.33
CA ASN A 119 22.66 1.59 -11.65
C ASN A 119 23.25 0.58 -10.67
N GLY A 120 23.85 -0.50 -11.19
CA GLY A 120 24.46 -1.53 -10.36
C GLY A 120 25.81 -1.11 -9.79
N SER A 121 26.16 -1.68 -8.64
CA SER A 121 27.51 -1.73 -8.11
C SER A 121 27.80 -3.17 -7.73
N VAL A 122 28.97 -3.70 -8.08
CA VAL A 122 29.26 -5.12 -7.87
C VAL A 122 30.68 -5.39 -7.47
N THR A 123 30.81 -6.23 -6.44
CA THR A 123 32.06 -6.84 -6.02
C THR A 123 31.78 -8.20 -5.40
N HIS A 124 32.68 -9.16 -5.56
CA HIS A 124 32.57 -10.50 -4.96
C HIS A 124 31.24 -11.23 -5.28
N GLY A 125 30.66 -10.98 -6.46
CA GLY A 125 29.37 -11.53 -6.86
C GLY A 125 28.14 -10.88 -6.20
N PHE A 126 28.32 -9.82 -5.41
CA PHE A 126 27.22 -9.08 -4.78
C PHE A 126 26.90 -7.81 -5.55
N ASN A 127 25.65 -7.69 -6.02
CA ASN A 127 25.09 -6.45 -6.55
C ASN A 127 23.80 -6.11 -5.80
N ASN A 128 23.91 -5.22 -4.82
CA ASN A 128 22.77 -4.84 -3.97
C ASN A 128 22.02 -3.60 -4.50
N ASP A 129 22.55 -2.96 -5.55
CA ASP A 129 21.97 -1.72 -6.06
C ASP A 129 21.00 -1.94 -7.20
N GLN A 130 21.27 -2.89 -8.10
CA GLN A 130 20.49 -3.07 -9.31
C GLN A 130 19.05 -3.50 -8.98
N ASN A 131 18.09 -2.69 -9.42
CA ASN A 131 16.66 -2.85 -9.20
C ASN A 131 15.94 -2.54 -10.51
N PHE A 132 15.08 -3.46 -10.97
CA PHE A 132 14.42 -3.37 -12.27
C PHE A 132 12.94 -3.04 -12.09
N GLN A 133 12.46 -2.04 -12.83
CA GLN A 133 11.05 -1.68 -12.92
C GLN A 133 10.59 -1.70 -14.38
N GLU A 134 9.46 -2.35 -14.61
CA GLU A 134 8.69 -2.19 -15.84
C GLU A 134 7.63 -1.12 -15.61
N LEU A 135 7.62 -0.07 -16.45
CA LEU A 135 6.76 1.08 -16.24
C LEU A 135 5.61 1.12 -17.23
N ALA A 136 4.41 1.34 -16.71
CA ALA A 136 3.24 1.63 -17.54
C ALA A 136 3.42 3.00 -18.24
N PHE A 137 2.93 3.08 -19.48
CA PHE A 137 3.04 4.30 -20.27
C PHE A 137 1.91 4.42 -21.30
N SER A 138 1.74 5.63 -21.82
CA SER A 138 0.96 5.92 -23.02
C SER A 138 1.79 6.78 -23.97
N GLN A 139 1.58 6.63 -25.27
CA GLN A 139 2.30 7.40 -26.29
C GLN A 139 1.31 8.15 -27.19
N SER A 140 1.59 9.43 -27.43
CA SER A 140 0.90 10.26 -28.42
C SER A 140 1.94 10.99 -29.26
N GLY A 141 2.09 10.58 -30.52
CA GLY A 141 3.18 11.03 -31.38
C GLY A 141 4.55 10.72 -30.74
N GLY A 142 5.42 11.72 -30.68
CA GLY A 142 6.74 11.58 -30.05
C GLY A 142 6.73 11.65 -28.51
N THR A 143 5.61 12.02 -27.89
CA THR A 143 5.52 12.18 -26.43
C THR A 143 5.09 10.87 -25.78
N VAL A 144 5.87 10.41 -24.80
CA VAL A 144 5.57 9.22 -24.00
C VAL A 144 5.32 9.69 -22.56
N THR A 145 4.10 9.48 -22.06
CA THR A 145 3.74 9.75 -20.66
C THR A 145 3.86 8.46 -19.87
N ILE A 146 4.75 8.45 -18.89
CA ILE A 146 5.17 7.27 -18.13
C ILE A 146 4.68 7.43 -16.68
N THR A 147 4.12 6.37 -16.14
CA THR A 147 3.78 6.25 -14.72
C THR A 147 5.06 6.02 -13.90
N SER A 148 5.36 6.92 -12.96
CA SER A 148 6.47 6.76 -12.04
C SER A 148 6.20 5.63 -11.05
N PRO A 149 7.25 5.02 -10.47
CA PRO A 149 7.09 4.08 -9.36
C PRO A 149 6.24 4.65 -8.21
N LEU A 150 5.56 3.76 -7.48
CA LEU A 150 4.63 4.15 -6.43
C LEU A 150 5.34 4.76 -5.22
N ASN A 151 6.48 4.21 -4.82
CA ASN A 151 7.27 4.65 -3.68
C ASN A 151 8.67 4.00 -3.69
N GLY A 152 9.48 4.34 -2.69
CA GLY A 152 10.84 3.85 -2.52
C GLY A 152 10.99 2.36 -2.18
N ASN A 153 9.91 1.65 -1.80
CA ASN A 153 9.98 0.21 -1.54
C ASN A 153 10.13 -0.58 -2.85
N TYR A 154 9.49 -0.11 -3.93
CA TYR A 154 9.64 -0.70 -5.26
C TYR A 154 10.91 -0.21 -5.94
N ALA A 155 11.14 1.11 -5.93
CA ALA A 155 12.27 1.73 -6.58
C ALA A 155 13.00 2.70 -5.62
N PRO A 156 14.01 2.24 -4.86
CA PRO A 156 14.72 3.07 -3.91
C PRO A 156 15.33 4.34 -4.52
N PRO A 157 15.42 5.46 -3.78
CA PRO A 157 16.04 6.69 -4.30
C PRO A 157 17.45 6.44 -4.87
N GLY A 158 17.76 7.07 -6.00
CA GLY A 158 19.03 6.86 -6.68
C GLY A 158 18.99 7.16 -8.17
N SER A 159 20.08 6.82 -8.85
CA SER A 159 20.22 6.99 -10.30
C SER A 159 19.82 5.71 -11.03
N TYR A 160 19.02 5.90 -12.07
CA TYR A 160 18.44 4.85 -12.88
C TYR A 160 18.70 5.10 -14.37
N MET A 161 18.89 4.03 -15.10
CA MET A 161 18.85 3.97 -16.55
C MET A 161 17.41 3.79 -17.02
N LEU A 162 16.85 4.82 -17.66
CA LEU A 162 15.58 4.75 -18.37
C LEU A 162 15.83 4.30 -19.81
N HIS A 163 15.22 3.19 -20.21
CA HIS A 163 15.20 2.73 -21.59
C HIS A 163 13.77 2.66 -22.12
N VAL A 164 13.60 3.03 -23.38
CA VAL A 164 12.46 2.64 -24.22
C VAL A 164 12.89 1.53 -25.19
N PHE A 165 11.96 0.68 -25.59
CA PHE A 165 12.15 -0.39 -26.57
C PHE A 165 11.21 -0.21 -27.76
N ASP A 166 11.63 -0.69 -28.92
CA ASP A 166 10.76 -0.82 -30.09
C ASP A 166 10.03 -2.18 -30.11
N ALA A 167 9.17 -2.41 -31.10
CA ALA A 167 8.41 -3.65 -31.23
C ALA A 167 9.27 -4.90 -31.47
N ALA A 168 10.51 -4.75 -31.95
CA ALA A 168 11.45 -5.85 -32.14
C ALA A 168 12.21 -6.20 -30.84
N GLY A 169 12.06 -5.39 -29.80
CA GLY A 169 12.76 -5.57 -28.52
C GLY A 169 14.13 -4.90 -28.48
N THR A 170 14.44 -4.00 -29.41
CA THR A 170 15.70 -3.23 -29.40
C THR A 170 15.61 -2.06 -28.42
N PRO A 171 16.48 -1.99 -27.38
CA PRO A 171 16.47 -0.88 -26.43
C PRO A 171 17.15 0.37 -26.99
N SER A 172 16.66 1.54 -26.60
CA SER A 172 17.40 2.82 -26.67
C SER A 172 18.70 2.80 -25.85
N VAL A 173 19.61 3.72 -26.12
CA VAL A 173 20.64 4.10 -25.13
C VAL A 173 19.92 4.79 -23.96
N ALA A 174 20.30 4.45 -22.73
CA ALA A 174 19.63 4.93 -21.54
C ALA A 174 19.69 6.45 -21.41
N LYS A 175 18.62 7.04 -20.85
CA LYS A 175 18.72 8.33 -20.15
C LYS A 175 18.89 8.09 -18.67
N LEU A 176 19.87 8.73 -18.07
CA LEU A 176 20.05 8.70 -16.61
C LEU A 176 19.04 9.64 -15.96
N ILE A 177 18.21 9.08 -15.09
CA ILE A 177 17.21 9.81 -14.30
C ILE A 177 17.45 9.53 -12.83
N LYS A 178 17.31 10.54 -11.97
CA LYS A 178 17.34 10.35 -10.51
C LYS A 178 15.92 10.25 -9.96
N ILE A 179 15.63 9.20 -9.20
CA ILE A 179 14.46 9.19 -8.33
C ILE A 179 14.81 9.99 -7.07
N ASP A 180 14.05 11.06 -6.81
CA ASP A 180 14.26 11.99 -5.71
C ASP A 180 12.91 12.23 -5.00
N PRO A 181 12.72 11.70 -3.76
CA PRO A 181 11.45 11.85 -3.02
C PRO A 181 11.01 13.30 -2.79
N ALA A 182 11.94 14.27 -2.90
CA ALA A 182 11.62 15.69 -2.78
C ALA A 182 10.92 16.27 -4.03
N VAL A 183 10.92 15.55 -5.16
CA VAL A 183 10.18 15.96 -6.36
C VAL A 183 8.72 15.58 -6.17
N ILE A 184 7.85 16.58 -6.04
CA ILE A 184 6.40 16.37 -5.96
C ILE A 184 5.84 16.23 -7.39
N MET A 185 5.18 15.10 -7.66
CA MET A 185 4.55 14.85 -8.94
C MET A 185 3.18 15.54 -8.98
N THR A 186 2.98 16.45 -9.93
CA THR A 186 1.73 17.23 -10.06
C THR A 186 0.63 16.50 -10.85
N GLN A 187 0.99 15.42 -11.54
CA GLN A 187 0.06 14.57 -12.27
C GLN A 187 0.09 13.18 -11.64
N LEU A 188 -0.72 13.00 -10.59
CA LEU A 188 -0.77 11.77 -9.80
C LEU A 188 -1.35 10.61 -10.62
N ASN A 189 -0.98 9.38 -10.27
CA ASN A 189 -1.49 8.20 -10.95
C ASN A 189 -2.95 7.95 -10.57
N PRO A 190 -3.86 7.75 -11.53
CA PRO A 190 -5.23 7.38 -11.22
C PRO A 190 -5.27 5.98 -10.60
N ARG A 191 -5.92 5.84 -9.45
CA ARG A 191 -6.19 4.56 -8.78
C ARG A 191 -7.68 4.28 -8.74
N VAL A 192 -8.07 3.00 -8.68
CA VAL A 192 -9.44 2.61 -8.36
C VAL A 192 -9.69 2.97 -6.89
N VAL A 193 -10.70 3.81 -6.67
CA VAL A 193 -11.13 4.30 -5.36
C VAL A 193 -12.33 3.48 -4.87
N ASP A 194 -13.23 3.16 -5.79
CA ASP A 194 -14.33 2.25 -5.54
C ASP A 194 -14.73 1.58 -6.87
N GLN A 195 -15.32 0.40 -6.79
CA GLN A 195 -15.87 -0.31 -7.94
C GLN A 195 -17.11 -1.09 -7.53
N PHE A 196 -17.98 -1.38 -8.49
CA PHE A 196 -19.21 -2.11 -8.25
C PHE A 196 -18.90 -3.49 -7.67
N GLU A 197 -19.14 -3.67 -6.37
CA GLU A 197 -18.98 -4.98 -5.73
C GLU A 197 -20.16 -5.89 -6.03
N TYR A 198 -19.85 -7.16 -6.27
CA TYR A 198 -20.80 -8.18 -6.66
C TYR A 198 -21.79 -8.44 -5.53
N PRO A 199 -23.12 -8.25 -5.76
CA PRO A 199 -24.14 -8.74 -4.86
C PRO A 199 -23.94 -10.24 -4.64
N ARG A 200 -24.22 -10.75 -3.44
CA ARG A 200 -24.14 -12.19 -3.19
C ARG A 200 -24.94 -12.96 -4.22
N LEU A 201 -24.35 -13.99 -4.82
CA LEU A 201 -25.01 -14.83 -5.82
C LEU A 201 -26.37 -15.32 -5.30
N PRO A 202 -27.46 -15.09 -6.07
CA PRO A 202 -28.77 -15.57 -5.72
C PRO A 202 -28.82 -17.06 -5.37
N ALA A 203 -29.49 -17.42 -4.27
CA ALA A 203 -29.69 -18.82 -3.91
C ALA A 203 -30.52 -19.57 -4.96
N GLU A 204 -31.48 -18.87 -5.56
CA GLU A 204 -32.32 -19.33 -6.67
C GLU A 204 -31.48 -19.75 -7.89
N TRP A 205 -30.30 -19.14 -8.05
CA TRP A 205 -29.37 -19.42 -9.13
C TRP A 205 -28.48 -20.63 -8.90
N ARG A 206 -28.49 -21.19 -7.68
CA ARG A 206 -27.81 -22.45 -7.32
C ARG A 206 -28.70 -23.69 -7.53
N THR A 207 -29.89 -23.51 -8.12
CA THR A 207 -30.84 -24.61 -8.36
C THR A 207 -30.65 -25.22 -9.76
N ASN A 208 -31.17 -26.44 -9.97
CA ASN A 208 -31.10 -27.13 -11.26
C ASN A 208 -31.84 -26.43 -12.40
N ASN A 209 -32.83 -25.58 -12.08
CA ASN A 209 -33.57 -24.78 -13.05
C ASN A 209 -33.65 -23.33 -12.57
N PRO A 210 -32.55 -22.59 -12.72
CA PRO A 210 -32.46 -21.27 -12.13
C PRO A 210 -33.26 -20.23 -12.93
N PRO A 211 -33.98 -19.31 -12.26
CA PRO A 211 -34.75 -18.30 -12.96
C PRO A 211 -33.84 -17.31 -13.71
N ALA A 212 -34.31 -16.76 -14.83
CA ALA A 212 -33.59 -15.73 -15.57
C ALA A 212 -33.45 -14.42 -14.77
N THR A 213 -34.34 -14.20 -13.80
CA THR A 213 -34.48 -12.94 -13.07
C THR A 213 -34.75 -13.20 -11.60
N VAL A 214 -34.17 -12.38 -10.73
CA VAL A 214 -34.44 -12.40 -9.29
C VAL A 214 -34.79 -10.99 -8.83
N ASP A 215 -35.99 -10.82 -8.28
CA ASP A 215 -36.40 -9.57 -7.65
C ASP A 215 -35.64 -9.35 -6.34
N VAL A 216 -35.17 -8.12 -6.15
CA VAL A 216 -34.51 -7.68 -4.93
C VAL A 216 -35.35 -6.56 -4.33
N ALA A 217 -36.13 -6.90 -3.29
CA ALA A 217 -36.98 -5.95 -2.57
C ALA A 217 -36.15 -4.89 -1.81
N ALA A 218 -36.80 -3.78 -1.46
CA ALA A 218 -36.19 -2.76 -0.62
C ALA A 218 -35.72 -3.35 0.73
N GLY A 219 -34.56 -2.91 1.20
CA GLY A 219 -33.94 -3.40 2.44
C GLY A 219 -33.27 -4.77 2.34
N ASN A 220 -33.28 -5.42 1.18
CA ASN A 220 -32.65 -6.73 1.02
C ASN A 220 -31.11 -6.63 1.08
N SER A 221 -30.50 -7.33 2.03
CA SER A 221 -29.05 -7.31 2.29
C SER A 221 -28.21 -8.05 1.25
N ARG A 222 -28.81 -8.70 0.25
CA ARG A 222 -28.08 -9.39 -0.83
C ARG A 222 -27.19 -8.45 -1.64
N MET A 223 -27.58 -7.18 -1.74
CA MET A 223 -26.88 -6.16 -2.51
C MET A 223 -25.76 -5.47 -1.72
N VAL A 224 -25.55 -5.77 -0.43
CA VAL A 224 -24.47 -5.19 0.39
C VAL A 224 -23.13 -5.29 -0.36
N PRO A 225 -22.37 -4.18 -0.49
CA PRO A 225 -22.48 -2.91 0.25
C PRO A 225 -23.56 -1.92 -0.23
N TRP A 226 -24.31 -2.23 -1.29
CA TRP A 226 -25.44 -1.42 -1.74
C TRP A 226 -26.69 -1.62 -0.88
N ALA A 227 -27.29 -0.52 -0.45
CA ALA A 227 -28.63 -0.50 0.09
C ALA A 227 -29.64 -0.37 -1.06
N VAL A 228 -30.69 -1.20 -1.02
CA VAL A 228 -31.80 -1.16 -1.96
C VAL A 228 -32.94 -0.35 -1.34
N ASP A 229 -33.18 0.84 -1.85
CA ASP A 229 -34.27 1.71 -1.37
C ASP A 229 -35.58 1.42 -2.11
N SER A 230 -35.51 0.87 -3.32
CA SER A 230 -36.67 0.53 -4.16
C SER A 230 -36.34 -0.70 -5.01
N GLN A 231 -37.33 -1.55 -5.29
CA GLN A 231 -37.09 -2.85 -5.93
C GLN A 231 -36.26 -2.73 -7.21
N VAL A 232 -35.24 -3.60 -7.31
CA VAL A 232 -34.40 -3.81 -8.49
C VAL A 232 -34.42 -5.29 -8.86
N GLN A 233 -33.84 -5.66 -10.01
CA GLN A 233 -33.73 -7.05 -10.43
C GLN A 233 -32.30 -7.42 -10.76
N LEU A 234 -31.88 -8.61 -10.33
CA LEU A 234 -30.69 -9.26 -10.87
C LEU A 234 -31.12 -10.11 -12.06
N VAL A 235 -30.42 -9.96 -13.19
CA VAL A 235 -30.80 -10.55 -14.46
C VAL A 235 -29.64 -11.37 -15.00
N ARG A 236 -29.86 -12.67 -15.14
CA ARG A 236 -28.84 -13.60 -15.59
C ARG A 236 -28.50 -13.39 -17.07
N GLY A 237 -27.22 -13.39 -17.40
CA GLY A 237 -26.73 -13.51 -18.76
C GLY A 237 -26.93 -14.90 -19.33
N ASN A 238 -27.44 -15.00 -20.57
CA ASN A 238 -27.70 -16.28 -21.22
C ASN A 238 -26.62 -16.68 -22.23
N ALA A 239 -25.59 -15.84 -22.41
CA ALA A 239 -24.44 -16.10 -23.29
C ALA A 239 -23.20 -15.33 -22.81
N THR A 240 -22.01 -15.81 -23.21
CA THR A 240 -20.74 -15.11 -22.98
C THR A 240 -20.80 -13.70 -23.60
N GLY A 241 -20.67 -12.66 -22.78
CA GLY A 241 -20.81 -11.25 -23.19
C GLY A 241 -22.14 -10.58 -22.82
N GLN A 242 -23.12 -11.33 -22.31
CA GLN A 242 -24.34 -10.78 -21.68
C GLN A 242 -24.10 -10.69 -20.17
N GLY A 243 -23.74 -9.51 -19.67
CA GLY A 243 -23.38 -9.29 -18.27
C GLY A 243 -21.89 -9.47 -17.99
N GLY A 244 -21.27 -8.41 -17.49
CA GLY A 244 -19.85 -8.29 -17.16
C GLY A 244 -19.47 -8.75 -15.76
N LEU A 245 -20.22 -9.68 -15.17
CA LEU A 245 -19.96 -10.18 -13.81
C LEU A 245 -19.48 -11.65 -13.82
N GLY A 246 -18.32 -11.95 -14.40
CA GLY A 246 -17.68 -13.28 -14.40
C GLY A 246 -18.16 -14.27 -15.49
N PHE A 247 -17.64 -15.51 -15.48
CA PHE A 247 -17.70 -16.49 -16.59
C PHE A 247 -19.11 -16.83 -17.12
N THR A 248 -20.17 -16.57 -16.34
CA THR A 248 -21.56 -16.38 -16.81
C THR A 248 -22.23 -15.31 -15.95
N GLY A 249 -22.00 -14.04 -16.28
CA GLY A 249 -22.38 -12.89 -15.47
C GLY A 249 -23.85 -12.49 -15.49
N TYR A 250 -24.26 -11.69 -14.52
CA TYR A 250 -25.59 -11.11 -14.40
C TYR A 250 -25.52 -9.59 -14.40
N GLN A 251 -26.63 -8.94 -14.74
CA GLN A 251 -26.79 -7.49 -14.80
C GLN A 251 -27.75 -7.03 -13.71
N LEU A 252 -27.63 -5.76 -13.32
CA LEU A 252 -28.60 -5.11 -12.46
C LEU A 252 -29.58 -4.31 -13.31
N ALA A 253 -30.86 -4.69 -13.30
CA ALA A 253 -31.93 -3.88 -13.87
C ALA A 253 -32.52 -2.96 -12.79
N LEU A 254 -32.41 -1.66 -13.01
CA LEU A 254 -32.99 -0.63 -12.12
C LEU A 254 -34.50 -0.47 -12.33
N GLY A 255 -35.05 -0.95 -13.45
CA GLY A 255 -36.47 -0.75 -13.78
C GLY A 255 -36.84 0.74 -13.89
N ALA A 256 -38.13 1.05 -13.77
CA ALA A 256 -38.63 2.44 -13.88
C ALA A 256 -38.54 3.25 -12.58
N THR A 257 -38.40 2.58 -11.44
CA THR A 257 -38.46 3.20 -10.11
C THR A 257 -37.38 2.70 -9.15
N GLY A 258 -36.58 1.70 -9.54
CA GLY A 258 -35.57 1.12 -8.68
C GLY A 258 -34.50 2.14 -8.30
N ASN A 259 -34.04 2.03 -7.07
CA ASN A 259 -33.14 2.99 -6.45
C ASN A 259 -32.20 2.22 -5.52
N ILE A 260 -30.90 2.33 -5.77
CA ILE A 260 -29.86 1.76 -4.93
C ILE A 260 -28.86 2.84 -4.56
N ARG A 261 -28.28 2.69 -3.37
CA ARG A 261 -27.27 3.61 -2.86
C ARG A 261 -26.14 2.90 -2.16
N ARG A 262 -24.94 3.45 -2.24
CA ARG A 262 -23.73 2.97 -1.58
C ARG A 262 -22.98 4.15 -0.98
N THR A 263 -22.33 3.95 0.16
CA THR A 263 -21.36 4.90 0.69
C THR A 263 -20.00 4.62 0.05
N VAL A 264 -19.46 5.61 -0.67
CA VAL A 264 -18.08 5.64 -1.14
C VAL A 264 -17.23 6.31 -0.07
N SER A 265 -16.26 5.60 0.45
CA SER A 265 -15.40 6.01 1.57
C SER A 265 -13.98 6.36 1.11
N ASP A 266 -13.16 6.86 2.03
CA ASP A 266 -11.74 7.20 1.81
C ASP A 266 -11.51 8.23 0.69
N LEU A 267 -12.52 9.09 0.48
CA LEU A 267 -12.42 10.25 -0.38
C LEU A 267 -11.69 11.38 0.34
N THR A 268 -11.01 12.22 -0.42
CA THR A 268 -10.36 13.44 0.04
C THR A 268 -11.30 14.61 -0.26
N PRO A 269 -11.84 15.30 0.76
CA PRO A 269 -12.68 16.48 0.55
C PRO A 269 -11.99 17.51 -0.34
N GLY A 270 -12.69 17.98 -1.37
CA GLY A 270 -12.17 18.91 -2.39
C GLY A 270 -11.45 18.26 -3.57
N ALA A 271 -11.09 16.97 -3.49
CA ALA A 271 -10.48 16.25 -4.61
C ALA A 271 -11.52 15.87 -5.67
N THR A 272 -11.07 15.74 -6.92
CA THR A 272 -11.91 15.41 -8.07
C THR A 272 -11.68 13.96 -8.50
N TYR A 273 -12.78 13.21 -8.59
CA TYR A 273 -12.80 11.81 -9.00
C TYR A 273 -13.49 11.68 -10.34
N ARG A 274 -13.14 10.64 -11.08
CA ARG A 274 -13.83 10.21 -12.28
C ARG A 274 -14.65 8.97 -11.97
N LEU A 275 -15.93 9.02 -12.31
CA LEU A 275 -16.82 7.86 -12.30
C LEU A 275 -17.04 7.41 -13.75
N SER A 276 -16.87 6.12 -14.00
CA SER A 276 -17.25 5.48 -15.26
C SER A 276 -18.33 4.44 -14.99
N LEU A 277 -19.38 4.44 -15.81
CA LEU A 277 -20.54 3.55 -15.68
C LEU A 277 -20.80 2.91 -17.04
N ARG A 278 -20.87 1.57 -17.08
CA ARG A 278 -21.31 0.81 -18.25
C ARG A 278 -22.77 0.41 -18.08
N TYR A 279 -23.57 0.72 -19.09
CA TYR A 279 -25.01 0.58 -19.03
C TYR A 279 -25.60 0.13 -20.36
N ALA A 280 -26.82 -0.39 -20.31
CA ALA A 280 -27.57 -0.80 -21.50
C ALA A 280 -29.08 -0.62 -21.30
N ARG A 281 -29.82 -0.72 -22.39
CA ARG A 281 -31.27 -0.85 -22.38
C ARG A 281 -31.61 -2.31 -22.13
N ASP A 282 -32.47 -2.56 -21.16
CA ASP A 282 -33.02 -3.87 -20.87
C ASP A 282 -33.73 -4.45 -22.09
N ALA A 283 -33.14 -5.50 -22.66
CA ALA A 283 -33.67 -6.17 -23.84
C ALA A 283 -35.05 -6.81 -23.59
N ARG A 284 -35.45 -7.01 -22.33
CA ARG A 284 -36.76 -7.56 -21.95
C ARG A 284 -37.88 -6.51 -22.00
N ALA A 285 -37.53 -5.22 -21.98
CA ALA A 285 -38.50 -4.14 -21.99
C ALA A 285 -39.14 -3.98 -23.38
N ALA A 286 -40.48 -4.08 -23.44
CA ALA A 286 -41.25 -3.93 -24.67
C ALA A 286 -41.15 -2.52 -25.27
N GLY A 287 -41.29 -2.42 -26.60
CA GLY A 287 -41.30 -1.15 -27.34
C GLY A 287 -39.92 -0.57 -27.67
N THR A 288 -39.90 0.64 -28.22
CA THR A 288 -38.69 1.30 -28.75
C THR A 288 -38.25 2.53 -27.96
N ALA A 289 -38.91 2.83 -26.83
CA ALA A 289 -38.52 3.94 -25.96
C ALA A 289 -37.13 3.69 -25.35
N ALA A 290 -36.34 4.77 -25.22
CA ALA A 290 -35.06 4.72 -24.53
C ALA A 290 -35.26 4.47 -23.02
N ALA A 291 -34.35 3.73 -22.42
CA ALA A 291 -34.29 3.57 -20.98
C ALA A 291 -33.50 4.73 -20.36
N THR A 292 -34.00 5.31 -19.28
CA THR A 292 -33.32 6.41 -18.58
C THR A 292 -33.16 6.13 -17.10
N GLY A 293 -32.10 6.68 -16.53
CA GLY A 293 -31.83 6.67 -15.10
C GLY A 293 -30.91 7.80 -14.71
N THR A 294 -30.57 7.90 -13.44
CA THR A 294 -29.66 8.92 -12.90
C THR A 294 -28.54 8.28 -12.11
N VAL A 295 -27.33 8.82 -12.27
CA VAL A 295 -26.18 8.57 -11.40
C VAL A 295 -25.85 9.85 -10.65
N ALA A 296 -25.73 9.77 -9.33
CA ALA A 296 -25.42 10.93 -8.49
C ALA A 296 -24.43 10.57 -7.38
N ILE A 297 -23.42 11.42 -7.18
CA ILE A 297 -22.42 11.33 -6.10
C ILE A 297 -21.74 12.69 -5.93
N GLY A 298 -21.63 13.21 -4.71
CA GLY A 298 -20.99 14.51 -4.47
C GLY A 298 -21.58 15.62 -5.35
N SER A 299 -20.73 16.31 -6.10
CA SER A 299 -21.15 17.35 -7.05
C SER A 299 -21.70 16.81 -8.39
N LEU A 300 -21.63 15.49 -8.64
CA LEU A 300 -22.15 14.88 -9.86
C LEU A 300 -23.62 14.50 -9.70
N ASN A 301 -24.44 14.90 -10.66
CA ASN A 301 -25.80 14.43 -10.85
C ASN A 301 -26.10 14.40 -12.36
N ALA A 302 -26.15 13.21 -12.96
CA ALA A 302 -26.26 13.04 -14.40
C ALA A 302 -27.36 12.07 -14.80
N THR A 303 -28.04 12.38 -15.90
CA THR A 303 -29.01 11.50 -16.54
C THR A 303 -28.33 10.58 -17.55
N ILE A 304 -28.57 9.29 -17.42
CA ILE A 304 -28.09 8.24 -18.31
C ILE A 304 -29.24 7.83 -19.23
N THR A 305 -28.96 7.68 -20.52
CA THR A 305 -29.96 7.29 -21.53
C THR A 305 -29.41 6.17 -22.39
N ALA A 306 -30.07 5.01 -22.35
CA ALA A 306 -29.77 3.86 -23.21
C ALA A 306 -30.82 3.73 -24.30
N THR A 307 -30.39 3.81 -25.55
CA THR A 307 -31.30 3.71 -26.72
C THR A 307 -31.52 2.27 -27.14
N THR A 308 -32.39 2.03 -28.11
CA THR A 308 -32.60 0.71 -28.71
C THR A 308 -31.36 0.15 -29.42
N ALA A 309 -30.37 0.98 -29.73
CA ALA A 309 -29.09 0.55 -30.29
C ALA A 309 -28.14 -0.08 -29.24
N GLN A 310 -28.49 0.01 -27.95
CA GLN A 310 -27.70 -0.53 -26.83
C GLN A 310 -28.49 -1.59 -26.06
N PRO A 311 -28.97 -2.67 -26.69
CA PRO A 311 -29.67 -3.72 -25.95
C PRO A 311 -28.68 -4.47 -25.05
N SER A 312 -29.10 -4.79 -23.83
CA SER A 312 -28.28 -5.47 -22.81
C SER A 312 -27.78 -6.85 -23.22
N THR A 313 -28.32 -7.40 -24.31
CA THR A 313 -27.89 -8.66 -24.91
C THR A 313 -26.79 -8.53 -25.96
N ALA A 314 -26.45 -7.31 -26.41
CA ALA A 314 -25.49 -7.13 -27.50
C ALA A 314 -24.59 -5.88 -27.42
N ALA A 315 -25.07 -4.75 -26.90
CA ALA A 315 -24.30 -3.49 -26.92
C ALA A 315 -24.55 -2.63 -25.68
N TYR A 316 -23.48 -1.97 -25.22
CA TYR A 316 -23.48 -1.17 -24.00
C TYR A 316 -23.00 0.24 -24.30
N GLY A 317 -23.60 1.21 -23.63
CA GLY A 317 -23.07 2.55 -23.51
C GLY A 317 -22.09 2.65 -22.35
N THR A 318 -21.20 3.64 -22.42
CA THR A 318 -20.36 4.04 -21.29
C THR A 318 -20.64 5.51 -21.00
N TYR A 319 -20.85 5.81 -19.73
CA TYR A 319 -20.89 7.16 -19.21
C TYR A 319 -19.62 7.41 -18.42
N VAL A 320 -19.06 8.60 -18.60
CA VAL A 320 -17.92 9.08 -17.82
C VAL A 320 -18.27 10.46 -17.30
N GLY A 321 -18.20 10.63 -15.99
CA GLY A 321 -18.39 11.92 -15.33
C GLY A 321 -17.31 12.14 -14.28
N THR A 322 -17.23 13.37 -13.78
CA THR A 322 -16.37 13.70 -12.64
C THR A 322 -17.21 14.25 -11.50
N PHE A 323 -16.80 13.99 -10.26
CA PHE A 323 -17.37 14.61 -9.07
C PHE A 323 -16.26 15.11 -8.16
N THR A 324 -16.55 16.18 -7.43
CA THR A 324 -15.72 16.67 -6.34
C THR A 324 -16.31 16.14 -5.04
N ALA A 325 -15.50 15.46 -4.24
CA ALA A 325 -15.97 14.95 -2.96
C ALA A 325 -16.16 16.12 -1.98
N ALA A 326 -17.35 16.30 -1.42
CA ALA A 326 -17.57 17.33 -0.39
C ALA A 326 -17.12 16.85 1.01
N THR A 327 -17.00 15.54 1.19
CA THR A 327 -16.74 14.85 2.46
C THR A 327 -15.99 13.55 2.18
N ALA A 328 -15.38 12.97 3.21
CA ALA A 328 -14.65 11.71 3.11
C ALA A 328 -15.51 10.50 2.73
N ASN A 329 -16.80 10.60 3.05
CA ASN A 329 -17.83 9.63 2.72
C ASN A 329 -18.89 10.32 1.87
N GLN A 330 -19.18 9.79 0.69
CA GLN A 330 -20.20 10.30 -0.23
C GLN A 330 -21.19 9.20 -0.58
N THR A 331 -22.47 9.54 -0.65
CA THR A 331 -23.49 8.59 -1.11
C THR A 331 -23.51 8.59 -2.64
N LEU A 332 -23.16 7.45 -3.23
CA LEU A 332 -23.43 7.13 -4.62
C LEU A 332 -24.85 6.60 -4.76
N THR A 333 -25.63 7.16 -5.67
CA THR A 333 -27.00 6.74 -5.95
C THR A 333 -27.16 6.40 -7.43
N LEU A 334 -27.77 5.24 -7.71
CA LEU A 334 -28.21 4.83 -9.04
C LEU A 334 -29.72 4.63 -9.01
N ARG A 335 -30.44 5.33 -9.90
CA ARG A 335 -31.90 5.29 -9.94
C ARG A 335 -32.43 5.14 -11.35
N GLY A 336 -33.37 4.22 -11.55
CA GLY A 336 -34.17 4.13 -12.77
C GLY A 336 -35.25 5.20 -12.79
N THR A 337 -35.45 5.87 -13.94
CA THR A 337 -36.46 6.93 -14.10
C THR A 337 -37.45 6.64 -15.24
N ALA A 338 -37.11 5.70 -16.12
CA ALA A 338 -38.00 5.10 -17.11
C ALA A 338 -37.69 3.61 -17.24
N VAL A 339 -38.52 2.88 -17.98
CA VAL A 339 -38.44 1.42 -18.01
C VAL A 339 -37.10 0.94 -18.58
N GLY A 340 -36.38 0.13 -17.81
CA GLY A 340 -35.38 -0.80 -18.33
C GLY A 340 -33.96 -0.26 -18.46
N LEU A 341 -33.45 0.59 -17.55
CA LEU A 341 -32.01 0.84 -17.51
C LEU A 341 -31.32 -0.35 -16.83
N MET A 342 -30.31 -0.92 -17.49
CA MET A 342 -29.44 -1.95 -16.94
C MET A 342 -28.05 -1.39 -16.67
N VAL A 343 -27.52 -1.71 -15.50
CA VAL A 343 -26.15 -1.42 -15.07
C VAL A 343 -25.36 -2.71 -15.18
N ASP A 344 -24.24 -2.61 -15.89
CA ASP A 344 -23.30 -3.71 -16.10
C ASP A 344 -22.11 -3.57 -15.15
N ASP A 345 -21.52 -2.38 -15.10
CA ASP A 345 -20.31 -2.10 -14.34
C ASP A 345 -20.23 -0.63 -13.93
N LEU A 346 -19.57 -0.33 -12.81
CA LEU A 346 -19.29 1.01 -12.35
C LEU A 346 -17.93 1.03 -11.65
N VAL A 347 -17.08 1.98 -12.03
CA VAL A 347 -15.78 2.21 -11.40
C VAL A 347 -15.60 3.69 -11.09
N ILE A 348 -15.10 3.99 -9.91
CA ILE A 348 -14.63 5.32 -9.52
C ILE A 348 -13.12 5.27 -9.44
N VAL A 349 -12.48 6.13 -10.21
CA VAL A 349 -11.04 6.34 -10.18
C VAL A 349 -10.74 7.75 -9.69
N GLY A 350 -9.73 7.88 -8.84
CA GLY A 350 -9.30 9.17 -8.29
C GLY A 350 -7.79 9.26 -8.30
N ASP A 351 -7.31 10.50 -8.27
CA ASP A 351 -5.91 10.86 -8.17
C ASP A 351 -5.43 10.95 -6.72
N ASN A 352 -6.21 10.42 -5.77
CA ASN A 352 -5.86 10.48 -4.37
C ASN A 352 -4.44 9.92 -4.16
N ALA A 353 -3.59 10.74 -3.53
CA ALA A 353 -2.61 10.28 -2.55
C ALA A 353 -3.35 9.42 -1.49
N PRO A 354 -2.70 8.60 -0.65
CA PRO A 354 -3.36 8.11 0.56
C PRO A 354 -4.15 9.28 1.19
N PRO A 355 -5.41 9.10 1.62
CA PRO A 355 -6.18 10.24 2.11
C PRO A 355 -5.34 10.98 3.17
N PRO A 356 -5.22 12.33 3.14
CA PRO A 356 -4.91 13.03 4.37
C PRO A 356 -5.99 12.58 5.33
N ALA A 357 -5.58 11.87 6.38
CA ALA A 357 -6.45 10.95 7.09
C ALA A 357 -7.74 11.64 7.59
N THR A 358 -8.80 11.51 6.83
CA THR A 358 -10.08 12.12 7.13
C THR A 358 -10.67 11.44 8.35
N GLY A 359 -10.79 12.20 9.43
CA GLY A 359 -11.29 11.72 10.73
C GLY A 359 -10.20 11.54 11.79
N ILE A 360 -8.92 11.77 11.49
CA ILE A 360 -7.87 11.83 12.51
C ILE A 360 -7.80 13.27 13.06
N PRO A 361 -8.11 13.51 14.34
CA PRO A 361 -8.22 14.88 14.85
C PRO A 361 -6.89 15.61 14.89
N VAL A 362 -5.82 14.94 15.31
CA VAL A 362 -4.45 15.48 15.29
C VAL A 362 -3.53 14.42 14.73
N ARG A 363 -2.73 14.79 13.72
CA ARG A 363 -1.77 13.91 13.06
C ARG A 363 -0.50 14.66 12.72
N TYR A 364 0.65 14.06 13.04
CA TYR A 364 1.97 14.52 12.58
C TYR A 364 2.61 13.39 11.80
N GLU A 365 2.63 13.54 10.47
CA GLU A 365 3.18 12.53 9.54
C GLU A 365 4.70 12.61 9.43
N PHE A 366 5.31 13.74 9.83
CA PHE A 366 6.75 13.97 9.74
C PHE A 366 7.36 13.90 8.33
N GLU A 367 6.57 14.29 7.33
CA GLU A 367 6.96 14.26 5.90
C GLU A 367 7.72 15.49 5.41
N GLU A 368 7.94 16.52 6.24
CA GLU A 368 8.56 17.77 5.84
C GLU A 368 10.03 17.59 5.43
N GLY A 369 10.78 16.78 6.19
CA GLY A 369 12.17 16.42 5.89
C GLY A 369 13.19 17.56 5.99
N THR A 370 12.77 18.78 6.32
CA THR A 370 13.62 19.97 6.52
C THR A 370 12.96 20.92 7.51
N GLY A 371 13.74 21.87 8.04
CA GLY A 371 13.26 22.83 9.04
C GLY A 371 13.09 22.20 10.43
N THR A 372 12.35 22.87 11.30
CA THR A 372 12.19 22.46 12.71
C THR A 372 10.72 22.35 13.10
N THR A 373 9.81 22.23 12.14
CA THR A 373 8.36 22.18 12.42
C THR A 373 7.73 21.04 11.63
N ALA A 374 6.86 20.26 12.28
CA ALA A 374 6.00 19.29 11.64
C ALA A 374 4.55 19.81 11.67
N ALA A 375 3.92 19.91 10.51
CA ALA A 375 2.55 20.40 10.40
C ALA A 375 1.57 19.36 10.95
N ASN A 376 0.52 19.84 11.62
CA ASN A 376 -0.63 19.00 11.93
C ASN A 376 -1.42 18.76 10.63
N THR A 377 -1.41 17.53 10.13
CA THR A 377 -2.19 17.10 8.95
C THR A 377 -3.59 16.58 9.32
N GLY A 378 -3.90 16.54 10.62
CA GLY A 378 -5.20 16.13 11.16
C GLY A 378 -6.31 17.18 10.96
N SER A 379 -7.55 16.78 11.25
CA SER A 379 -8.75 17.57 10.96
C SER A 379 -8.99 18.76 11.90
N VAL A 380 -8.30 18.84 13.04
CA VAL A 380 -8.46 19.94 14.01
C VAL A 380 -7.43 21.04 13.72
N SER A 381 -7.80 21.99 12.87
CA SER A 381 -6.92 23.08 12.43
C SER A 381 -6.53 24.07 13.52
N SER A 382 -7.18 24.04 14.70
CA SER A 382 -6.80 24.86 15.86
C SER A 382 -5.56 24.33 16.57
N VAL A 383 -5.19 23.07 16.34
CA VAL A 383 -3.95 22.49 16.84
C VAL A 383 -2.83 22.83 15.87
N GLY A 384 -1.83 23.56 16.37
CA GLY A 384 -0.70 24.06 15.58
C GLY A 384 0.33 23.00 15.20
N ALA A 385 1.45 23.45 14.64
CA ALA A 385 2.57 22.58 14.32
C ALA A 385 3.28 22.08 15.57
N ALA A 386 3.85 20.87 15.49
CA ALA A 386 4.84 20.39 16.43
C ALA A 386 6.22 20.98 16.09
N VAL A 387 7.08 21.15 17.08
CA VAL A 387 8.38 21.83 16.95
C VAL A 387 9.51 20.89 17.36
N LEU A 388 10.45 20.63 16.46
CA LEU A 388 11.67 19.90 16.75
C LEU A 388 12.61 20.82 17.56
N THR A 389 13.13 20.30 18.67
CA THR A 389 13.95 21.05 19.64
C THR A 389 15.35 20.46 19.75
N GLY A 390 16.30 21.28 20.22
CA GLY A 390 17.70 20.89 20.35
C GLY A 390 18.32 20.55 18.99
N THR A 391 18.80 19.32 18.86
CA THR A 391 19.40 18.77 17.62
C THR A 391 18.53 17.70 16.97
N ALA A 392 17.26 17.60 17.36
CA ALA A 392 16.28 16.78 16.65
C ALA A 392 16.23 17.16 15.17
N GLY A 393 16.14 16.15 14.31
CA GLY A 393 16.21 16.33 12.86
C GLY A 393 15.27 15.40 12.13
N TRP A 394 15.46 15.29 10.82
CA TRP A 394 14.63 14.44 9.97
C TRP A 394 15.38 13.20 9.53
N SER A 395 14.64 12.12 9.32
CA SER A 395 15.13 10.88 8.76
C SER A 395 14.36 10.55 7.49
N ALA A 396 15.06 10.06 6.48
CA ALA A 396 14.42 9.48 5.29
C ALA A 396 13.93 8.04 5.51
N ASN A 397 14.21 7.47 6.68
CA ASN A 397 13.83 6.11 7.05
C ASN A 397 12.57 6.16 7.90
N GLY A 398 11.41 6.44 7.30
CA GLY A 398 10.09 6.38 7.92
C GLY A 398 9.39 5.03 7.77
N VAL A 399 8.30 4.83 8.51
CA VAL A 399 7.34 3.75 8.23
C VAL A 399 6.48 4.12 7.04
N ILE A 400 6.04 5.37 6.99
CA ILE A 400 5.26 5.94 5.90
C ILE A 400 6.01 7.16 5.37
N GLY A 401 7.01 6.92 4.51
CA GLY A 401 7.82 8.01 3.96
C GLY A 401 9.02 8.36 4.84
N LYS A 402 9.01 9.52 5.48
CA LYS A 402 10.07 10.07 6.34
C LYS A 402 9.69 9.88 7.82
N ALA A 403 10.56 10.35 8.70
CA ALA A 403 10.35 10.30 10.14
C ALA A 403 11.10 11.46 10.81
N VAL A 404 10.78 11.71 12.08
CA VAL A 404 11.66 12.52 12.94
C VAL A 404 12.76 11.63 13.52
N ASN A 405 13.99 12.17 13.55
CA ASN A 405 15.15 11.58 14.21
C ASN A 405 15.45 12.32 15.51
N LEU A 406 15.43 11.58 16.62
CA LEU A 406 15.82 12.08 17.92
C LEU A 406 17.17 11.42 18.29
N PRO A 407 18.28 12.18 18.32
CA PRO A 407 19.63 11.61 18.47
C PRO A 407 19.99 11.17 19.90
N GLY A 408 19.03 11.11 20.83
CA GLY A 408 19.30 10.82 22.24
C GLY A 408 20.22 11.84 22.92
N GLY A 409 20.86 11.41 24.00
CA GLY A 409 21.78 12.24 24.79
C GLY A 409 21.06 13.31 25.60
N SER A 410 20.89 14.51 25.04
CA SER A 410 20.24 15.63 25.74
C SER A 410 18.72 15.52 25.67
N THR A 411 18.03 15.75 26.79
CA THR A 411 16.55 15.86 26.80
C THR A 411 16.05 17.11 26.08
N ALA A 412 16.93 18.01 25.62
CA ALA A 412 16.55 19.06 24.68
C ALA A 412 16.29 18.52 23.26
N ASN A 413 16.72 17.29 22.93
CA ASN A 413 16.51 16.66 21.64
C ASN A 413 15.16 15.96 21.60
N ALA A 414 14.10 16.71 21.36
CA ALA A 414 12.73 16.23 21.42
C ALA A 414 11.84 16.90 20.36
N VAL A 415 10.61 16.42 20.22
CA VAL A 415 9.56 17.17 19.53
C VAL A 415 8.61 17.75 20.58
N ASP A 416 8.40 19.05 20.54
CA ASP A 416 7.42 19.79 21.34
C ASP A 416 6.07 19.79 20.62
N LEU A 417 5.05 19.25 21.27
CA LEU A 417 3.69 19.17 20.75
C LEU A 417 2.88 20.34 21.33
N PRO A 418 1.82 20.81 20.64
CA PRO A 418 0.97 21.88 21.15
C PRO A 418 0.35 21.58 22.52
N ASP A 419 0.03 22.64 23.25
CA ASP A 419 -0.61 22.55 24.57
C ASP A 419 -2.00 21.91 24.52
N ASN A 420 -2.40 21.30 25.64
CA ASN A 420 -3.80 20.91 25.90
C ASN A 420 -4.43 19.92 24.89
N LEU A 421 -3.62 19.11 24.17
CA LEU A 421 -4.11 18.16 23.15
C LEU A 421 -5.21 17.20 23.64
N LEU A 422 -5.19 16.82 24.92
CA LEU A 422 -6.14 15.89 25.54
C LEU A 422 -6.83 16.52 26.76
N GLN A 423 -6.88 17.85 26.86
CA GLN A 423 -7.38 18.53 28.06
C GLN A 423 -8.82 18.11 28.39
N GLY A 424 -9.01 17.58 29.60
CA GLY A 424 -10.33 17.12 30.08
C GLY A 424 -10.90 15.91 29.34
N ALA A 425 -10.12 15.24 28.48
CA ALA A 425 -10.58 14.07 27.77
C ALA A 425 -10.82 12.88 28.72
N VAL A 426 -12.07 12.40 28.75
CA VAL A 426 -12.46 11.19 29.49
C VAL A 426 -12.13 9.92 28.69
N ASN A 427 -12.29 10.00 27.37
CA ASN A 427 -11.94 8.97 26.42
C ASN A 427 -10.92 9.53 25.45
N PHE A 428 -9.90 8.76 25.09
CA PHE A 428 -8.93 9.17 24.09
C PHE A 428 -8.14 7.99 23.54
N SER A 429 -7.45 8.21 22.44
CA SER A 429 -6.46 7.27 21.91
C SER A 429 -5.24 8.00 21.39
N THR A 430 -4.09 7.37 21.54
CA THR A 430 -2.84 7.79 20.91
C THR A 430 -2.24 6.62 20.15
N GLY A 431 -1.62 6.89 19.01
CA GLY A 431 -0.95 5.89 18.19
C GLY A 431 0.25 6.53 17.51
N PHE A 432 1.36 5.80 17.42
CA PHE A 432 2.55 6.27 16.72
C PHE A 432 3.47 5.09 16.38
N TRP A 433 4.33 5.31 15.40
CA TRP A 433 5.41 4.41 15.07
C TRP A 433 6.71 4.85 15.75
N VAL A 434 7.46 3.87 16.26
CA VAL A 434 8.72 4.13 16.96
C VAL A 434 9.77 3.07 16.61
N ARG A 435 10.99 3.52 16.36
CA ARG A 435 12.17 2.68 16.14
C ARG A 435 13.30 3.14 17.06
N PRO A 436 13.41 2.58 18.28
CA PRO A 436 14.51 2.90 19.17
C PRO A 436 15.81 2.35 18.61
N ASP A 437 16.86 3.17 18.52
CA ASP A 437 18.21 2.69 18.25
C ASP A 437 18.87 2.19 19.54
N VAL A 438 18.57 2.83 20.68
CA VAL A 438 19.02 2.44 22.01
C VAL A 438 17.84 2.31 22.97
N LYS A 439 17.88 1.29 23.83
CA LYS A 439 16.87 1.05 24.86
C LYS A 439 17.38 1.39 26.26
N ASN A 440 17.34 2.68 26.61
CA ASN A 440 17.66 3.13 27.96
C ASN A 440 16.45 2.99 28.89
N ASN A 441 16.73 2.81 30.19
CA ASN A 441 15.68 2.69 31.21
C ASN A 441 14.82 3.95 31.29
N TRP A 442 13.52 3.76 31.52
CA TRP A 442 12.54 4.84 31.76
C TRP A 442 12.36 5.85 30.61
N THR A 443 12.82 5.52 29.42
CA THR A 443 12.79 6.43 28.26
C THR A 443 11.36 6.75 27.83
N GLY A 444 11.00 8.04 27.85
CA GLY A 444 9.72 8.54 27.37
C GLY A 444 9.62 8.54 25.85
N LEU A 445 8.58 7.91 25.31
CA LEU A 445 8.29 7.89 23.87
C LEU A 445 7.29 9.00 23.51
N PHE A 446 6.22 9.10 24.30
CA PHE A 446 5.15 10.07 24.16
C PHE A 446 4.76 10.59 25.55
N HIS A 447 4.72 11.90 25.74
CA HIS A 447 4.46 12.54 27.02
C HIS A 447 3.51 13.73 26.83
N ILE A 448 2.46 13.79 27.64
CA ILE A 448 1.55 14.95 27.75
C ILE A 448 1.41 15.28 29.23
N GLY A 449 1.76 16.50 29.64
CA GLY A 449 1.80 16.84 31.05
C GLY A 449 2.07 18.30 31.37
N ASP A 450 2.31 18.56 32.65
CA ASP A 450 2.66 19.84 33.22
C ASP A 450 3.65 19.67 34.38
N GLY A 451 4.54 20.65 34.55
CA GLY A 451 5.60 20.60 35.56
C GLY A 451 6.67 19.54 35.30
N LEU A 452 7.66 19.49 36.20
CA LEU A 452 8.81 18.58 36.11
C LEU A 452 8.96 17.78 37.41
N GLY A 453 9.60 16.61 37.28
CA GLY A 453 9.92 15.70 38.37
C GLY A 453 8.71 15.31 39.22
N SER A 454 8.95 15.12 40.51
CA SER A 454 7.92 14.70 41.47
C SER A 454 6.76 15.69 41.61
N ALA A 455 6.94 16.96 41.23
CA ALA A 455 5.88 17.98 41.28
C ALA A 455 4.99 17.99 40.02
N GLY A 456 5.39 17.32 38.94
CA GLY A 456 4.66 17.30 37.68
C GLY A 456 3.45 16.34 37.66
N SER A 457 2.57 16.53 36.67
CA SER A 457 1.46 15.64 36.33
C SER A 457 1.53 15.27 34.86
N TYR A 458 1.19 14.04 34.49
CA TYR A 458 1.31 13.58 33.11
C TYR A 458 0.55 12.29 32.81
N TYR A 459 0.30 12.13 31.52
CA TYR A 459 0.08 10.87 30.83
C TYR A 459 1.30 10.62 29.93
N GLN A 460 1.92 9.44 30.03
CA GLN A 460 3.06 9.10 29.20
C GLN A 460 3.14 7.63 28.83
N ILE A 461 3.80 7.36 27.70
CA ILE A 461 4.15 6.01 27.23
C ILE A 461 5.68 5.90 27.24
N GLN A 462 6.19 4.85 27.88
CA GLN A 462 7.62 4.66 28.15
C GLN A 462 8.06 3.24 27.80
N MET A 463 9.25 3.09 27.22
CA MET A 463 9.93 1.80 27.09
C MET A 463 10.86 1.55 28.28
N GLN A 464 11.26 0.28 28.48
CA GLN A 464 12.17 -0.12 29.57
C GLN A 464 11.72 0.40 30.96
N THR A 465 10.41 0.38 31.22
CA THR A 465 9.82 0.75 32.52
C THR A 465 10.07 -0.37 33.50
N GLN A 466 10.69 -0.09 34.65
CA GLN A 466 11.01 -1.11 35.67
C GLN A 466 9.97 -1.14 36.80
N ALA A 467 8.72 -1.45 36.47
CA ALA A 467 7.65 -1.56 37.46
C ALA A 467 7.68 -2.96 38.11
N ASN A 468 7.80 -3.02 39.44
CA ASN A 468 7.73 -4.28 40.21
C ASN A 468 8.67 -5.39 39.71
N GLY A 469 9.87 -5.04 39.23
CA GLY A 469 10.88 -5.99 38.74
C GLY A 469 10.74 -6.43 37.27
N SER A 470 9.63 -6.09 36.61
CA SER A 470 9.44 -6.31 35.16
C SER A 470 9.90 -5.09 34.37
N THR A 471 10.70 -5.30 33.31
CA THR A 471 11.20 -4.23 32.42
C THR A 471 10.46 -4.28 31.08
N GLY A 472 9.66 -3.26 30.75
CA GLY A 472 8.92 -3.26 29.47
C GLY A 472 8.20 -1.96 29.11
N LEU A 473 7.38 -2.02 28.06
CA LEU A 473 6.52 -0.93 27.61
C LEU A 473 5.40 -0.70 28.63
N ALA A 474 5.20 0.55 29.03
CA ALA A 474 4.16 0.91 29.97
C ALA A 474 3.53 2.25 29.64
N VAL A 475 2.28 2.39 30.05
CA VAL A 475 1.58 3.68 30.12
C VAL A 475 1.50 4.10 31.58
N THR A 476 1.92 5.32 31.90
CA THR A 476 1.90 5.87 33.27
C THR A 476 1.02 7.12 33.33
N PHE A 477 0.12 7.16 34.30
CA PHE A 477 -0.66 8.34 34.70
C PHE A 477 -0.20 8.82 36.07
N LYS A 478 -0.02 10.14 36.21
CA LYS A 478 0.34 10.79 37.47
C LYS A 478 -0.35 12.14 37.61
N ALA A 479 -1.03 12.36 38.73
CA ALA A 479 -1.50 13.69 39.15
C ALA A 479 -0.41 14.41 39.96
N LYS A 480 -0.57 15.72 40.23
CA LYS A 480 0.42 16.50 40.99
C LYS A 480 0.62 15.97 42.42
N THR A 481 -0.38 15.29 42.97
CA THR A 481 -0.36 14.65 44.28
C THR A 481 -0.92 13.23 44.18
N GLY A 482 -0.38 12.31 44.97
CA GLY A 482 -0.85 10.92 45.01
C GLY A 482 0.07 9.93 44.27
N PRO A 483 -0.31 8.64 44.23
CA PRO A 483 0.47 7.60 43.59
C PRO A 483 0.36 7.65 42.06
N GLU A 484 1.27 6.96 41.39
CA GLU A 484 1.21 6.74 39.94
C GLU A 484 0.35 5.50 39.60
N GLU A 485 -0.37 5.57 38.49
CA GLU A 485 -1.09 4.43 37.93
C GLU A 485 -0.42 3.98 36.64
N ARG A 486 -0.27 2.67 36.45
CA ARG A 486 0.38 2.08 35.27
C ARG A 486 -0.44 1.00 34.60
N VAL A 487 -0.31 0.92 33.28
CA VAL A 487 -0.79 -0.17 32.41
C VAL A 487 0.44 -0.79 31.74
N TYR A 488 0.71 -2.08 32.02
CA TYR A 488 1.88 -2.80 31.52
C TYR A 488 1.58 -4.31 31.43
N ALA A 489 2.30 -5.02 30.57
CA ALA A 489 2.12 -6.44 30.34
C ALA A 489 2.82 -7.29 31.42
N SER A 490 2.26 -8.45 31.76
CA SER A 490 2.88 -9.50 32.57
C SER A 490 2.67 -10.85 31.89
N PRO A 491 3.71 -11.51 31.33
CA PRO A 491 5.12 -11.10 31.34
C PRO A 491 5.37 -9.81 30.56
N ALA A 492 6.48 -9.13 30.88
CA ALA A 492 6.84 -7.86 30.25
C ALA A 492 7.01 -8.02 28.74
N GLN A 493 6.41 -7.09 27.99
CA GLN A 493 6.62 -6.93 26.55
C GLN A 493 7.09 -5.49 26.29
N ASP A 494 7.91 -5.30 25.26
CA ASP A 494 8.49 -4.00 24.97
C ASP A 494 8.77 -3.81 23.48
N VAL A 495 9.01 -2.57 23.07
CA VAL A 495 9.46 -2.26 21.70
C VAL A 495 10.82 -2.89 21.41
N VAL A 496 11.04 -3.28 20.16
CA VAL A 496 12.29 -3.91 19.73
C VAL A 496 13.25 -2.86 19.16
N ALA A 497 14.50 -2.85 19.65
CA ALA A 497 15.54 -1.96 19.14
C ALA A 497 15.85 -2.24 17.67
N GLY A 498 16.12 -1.19 16.91
CA GLY A 498 16.45 -1.25 15.49
C GLY A 498 15.29 -1.65 14.56
N GLN A 499 14.07 -1.85 15.09
CA GLN A 499 12.88 -2.21 14.33
C GLN A 499 11.77 -1.18 14.52
N TRP A 500 10.92 -1.03 13.50
CA TRP A 500 9.71 -0.24 13.62
C TRP A 500 8.67 -1.02 14.44
N ASN A 501 8.18 -0.35 15.49
CA ASN A 501 7.13 -0.85 16.35
C ASN A 501 5.98 0.14 16.29
N HIS A 502 4.75 -0.35 16.18
CA HIS A 502 3.57 0.48 16.32
C HIS A 502 3.08 0.41 17.76
N VAL A 503 3.02 1.54 18.44
CA VAL A 503 2.55 1.65 19.82
C VAL A 503 1.26 2.44 19.83
N ALA A 504 0.23 1.89 20.46
CA ALA A 504 -1.02 2.61 20.65
C ALA A 504 -1.61 2.38 22.03
N PHE A 505 -2.35 3.36 22.52
CA PHE A 505 -3.08 3.26 23.77
C PHE A 505 -4.48 3.82 23.60
N THR A 506 -5.48 3.10 24.11
CA THR A 506 -6.86 3.58 24.16
C THR A 506 -7.33 3.67 25.59
N ARG A 507 -8.05 4.75 25.91
CA ARG A 507 -8.72 4.95 27.19
C ARG A 507 -10.20 5.15 26.98
N GLN A 508 -11.01 4.33 27.66
CA GLN A 508 -12.45 4.46 27.75
C GLN A 508 -12.86 4.52 29.24
N GLY A 509 -13.11 5.73 29.76
CA GLY A 509 -13.37 5.94 31.19
C GLY A 509 -12.19 5.50 32.06
N SER A 510 -12.39 4.48 32.90
CA SER A 510 -11.33 3.89 33.76
C SER A 510 -10.56 2.75 33.09
N ILE A 511 -10.95 2.35 31.88
CA ILE A 511 -10.32 1.23 31.16
C ILE A 511 -9.24 1.78 30.23
N GLY A 512 -7.99 1.38 30.47
CA GLY A 512 -6.85 1.65 29.61
C GLY A 512 -6.35 0.37 28.95
N THR A 513 -6.16 0.39 27.64
CA THR A 513 -5.65 -0.74 26.85
C THR A 513 -4.42 -0.32 26.07
N LEU A 514 -3.31 -1.03 26.27
CA LEU A 514 -2.04 -0.83 25.59
C LEU A 514 -1.87 -1.86 24.49
N TYR A 515 -1.46 -1.39 23.32
CA TYR A 515 -1.25 -2.17 22.11
C TYR A 515 0.21 -2.06 21.63
N LEU A 516 0.72 -3.16 21.11
CA LEU A 516 2.00 -3.23 20.41
C LEU A 516 1.79 -3.99 19.10
N ASN A 517 2.16 -3.38 17.97
CA ASN A 517 2.04 -3.95 16.63
C ASN A 517 0.62 -4.44 16.30
N GLY A 518 -0.38 -3.65 16.69
CA GLY A 518 -1.80 -3.94 16.44
C GLY A 518 -2.45 -4.91 17.44
N VAL A 519 -1.67 -5.49 18.36
CA VAL A 519 -2.14 -6.50 19.33
C VAL A 519 -2.25 -5.90 20.73
N VAL A 520 -3.31 -6.25 21.47
CA VAL A 520 -3.45 -5.90 22.89
C VAL A 520 -2.38 -6.62 23.71
N ILE A 521 -1.56 -5.88 24.46
CA ILE A 521 -0.54 -6.46 25.34
C ILE A 521 -0.86 -6.26 26.83
N ALA A 522 -1.69 -5.29 27.17
CA ALA A 522 -2.15 -5.07 28.55
C ALA A 522 -3.47 -4.31 28.60
N THR A 523 -4.31 -4.65 29.57
CA THR A 523 -5.53 -3.90 29.90
C THR A 523 -5.59 -3.70 31.40
N ARG A 524 -5.96 -2.49 31.82
CA ARG A 524 -6.25 -2.13 33.21
C ARG A 524 -7.62 -1.47 33.27
N THR A 525 -8.46 -1.83 34.25
CA THR A 525 -9.88 -1.43 34.27
C THR A 525 -10.23 -0.44 35.38
N ASP A 526 -9.28 -0.10 36.24
CA ASP A 526 -9.45 0.67 37.48
C ASP A 526 -8.61 1.96 37.51
N LEU A 527 -8.32 2.57 36.35
CA LEU A 527 -7.61 3.85 36.31
C LEU A 527 -8.46 4.97 36.91
N THR A 528 -7.95 5.64 37.95
CA THR A 528 -8.60 6.79 38.61
C THR A 528 -8.00 8.12 38.22
N ILE A 529 -6.75 8.15 37.71
CA ILE A 529 -6.10 9.38 37.23
C ILE A 529 -6.37 9.54 35.73
N GLY A 530 -7.10 10.57 35.33
CA GLY A 530 -7.37 10.94 33.94
C GLY A 530 -6.82 12.33 33.59
N MET A 531 -7.21 12.83 32.41
CA MET A 531 -6.72 14.12 31.90
C MET A 531 -7.26 15.33 32.70
N THR A 532 -8.36 15.15 33.43
CA THR A 532 -8.88 16.17 34.36
C THR A 532 -7.96 16.35 35.56
N GLU A 533 -7.49 15.25 36.17
CA GLU A 533 -6.58 15.27 37.31
C GLU A 533 -5.16 15.69 36.92
N ILE A 534 -4.76 15.42 35.67
CA ILE A 534 -3.50 15.90 35.11
C ILE A 534 -3.53 17.44 34.95
N GLY A 535 -4.69 18.01 34.62
CA GLY A 535 -4.88 19.44 34.44
C GLY A 535 -4.33 19.97 33.10
N PRO A 536 -4.33 21.31 32.90
CA PRO A 536 -3.74 21.96 31.73
C PRO A 536 -2.33 21.47 31.46
N THR A 537 -1.99 21.24 30.19
CA THR A 537 -0.71 20.65 29.79
C THR A 537 0.06 21.57 28.86
N ALA A 538 1.32 21.82 29.21
CA ALA A 538 2.27 22.66 28.47
C ALA A 538 3.64 21.97 28.26
N ASN A 539 3.79 20.75 28.79
CA ASN A 539 4.98 19.93 28.68
C ASN A 539 4.60 18.70 27.86
N ASN A 540 4.48 18.86 26.54
CA ASN A 540 3.99 17.81 25.65
C ASN A 540 5.09 17.42 24.68
N TRP A 541 5.63 16.22 24.81
CA TRP A 541 6.85 15.84 24.10
C TRP A 541 6.82 14.45 23.48
N LEU A 542 7.53 14.34 22.37
CA LEU A 542 8.01 13.06 21.85
C LEU A 542 9.48 12.89 22.22
N GLY A 543 9.83 11.71 22.73
CA GLY A 543 11.20 11.31 23.02
C GLY A 543 11.85 11.86 24.31
N ARG A 544 11.06 12.48 25.19
CA ARG A 544 11.47 12.88 26.55
C ARG A 544 10.29 12.82 27.49
N ASN A 545 10.56 12.98 28.78
CA ASN A 545 9.54 13.13 29.81
C ASN A 545 9.90 14.27 30.78
N GLY A 546 9.05 14.48 31.79
CA GLY A 546 9.26 15.50 32.82
C GLY A 546 10.34 15.18 33.86
N TYR A 547 11.01 14.02 33.79
CA TYR A 547 12.07 13.60 34.71
C TYR A 547 13.45 13.71 34.05
N GLY A 548 14.51 13.55 34.85
CA GLY A 548 15.88 13.47 34.35
C GLY A 548 16.23 12.13 33.71
N ASP A 549 15.25 11.42 33.15
CA ASP A 549 15.44 10.14 32.48
C ASP A 549 16.15 10.33 31.13
N ALA A 550 16.67 9.24 30.58
CA ALA A 550 17.37 9.28 29.30
C ALA A 550 16.45 9.76 28.17
N ALA A 551 16.97 10.64 27.31
CA ALA A 551 16.32 11.03 26.08
C ALA A 551 16.22 9.85 25.11
N PHE A 552 15.14 9.81 24.32
CA PHE A 552 14.95 8.81 23.28
C PHE A 552 15.99 8.97 22.16
N ASP A 553 16.59 7.85 21.80
CA ASP A 553 17.53 7.71 20.69
C ASP A 553 16.90 6.81 19.63
N GLY A 554 16.52 7.39 18.49
CA GLY A 554 15.90 6.67 17.39
C GLY A 554 14.90 7.51 16.60
N LEU A 555 14.00 6.81 15.90
CA LEU A 555 13.04 7.41 14.98
C LEU A 555 11.61 7.33 15.51
N ILE A 556 10.81 8.36 15.23
CA ILE A 556 9.37 8.38 15.48
C ILE A 556 8.66 8.81 14.19
N ASP A 557 7.52 8.20 13.91
CA ASP A 557 6.73 8.46 12.71
C ASP A 557 5.21 8.39 13.00
N ASP A 558 4.43 9.09 12.17
CA ASP A 558 2.97 9.03 12.08
C ASP A 558 2.24 9.06 13.44
N VAL A 559 2.45 10.16 14.18
CA VAL A 559 1.85 10.37 15.51
C VAL A 559 0.41 10.84 15.36
N ARG A 560 -0.51 10.14 16.01
CA ARG A 560 -1.96 10.38 15.94
C ARG A 560 -2.55 10.52 17.34
N VAL A 561 -3.43 11.51 17.52
CA VAL A 561 -4.16 11.74 18.78
C VAL A 561 -5.66 11.89 18.49
N TYR A 562 -6.46 11.13 19.23
CA TYR A 562 -7.91 11.08 19.13
C TYR A 562 -8.54 11.43 20.49
N PRO A 563 -9.56 12.32 20.55
CA PRO A 563 -10.34 12.59 21.74
C PRO A 563 -11.44 11.53 21.97
N SER A 564 -11.30 10.36 21.35
CA SER A 564 -12.20 9.22 21.46
C SER A 564 -11.40 7.93 21.69
N ALA A 565 -12.03 6.94 22.33
CA ALA A 565 -11.48 5.61 22.43
C ALA A 565 -11.69 4.89 21.09
N LEU A 566 -10.59 4.54 20.42
CA LEU A 566 -10.58 3.71 19.23
C LEU A 566 -10.84 2.25 19.62
N THR A 567 -11.44 1.50 18.70
CA THR A 567 -11.61 0.06 18.85
C THR A 567 -10.32 -0.68 18.52
N SER A 568 -10.17 -1.93 18.97
CA SER A 568 -9.02 -2.76 18.58
C SER A 568 -8.93 -2.94 17.06
N ALA A 569 -10.05 -2.95 16.34
CA ALA A 569 -10.07 -3.01 14.87
C ALA A 569 -9.48 -1.74 14.23
N ASP A 570 -9.79 -0.56 14.79
CA ASP A 570 -9.18 0.70 14.34
C ASP A 570 -7.67 0.71 14.58
N ILE A 571 -7.20 0.18 15.72
CA ILE A 571 -5.77 0.05 16.03
C ILE A 571 -5.07 -0.91 15.06
N VAL A 572 -5.71 -2.03 14.72
CA VAL A 572 -5.21 -2.98 13.71
C VAL A 572 -5.17 -2.32 12.34
N ALA A 573 -6.18 -1.54 11.96
CA ALA A 573 -6.19 -0.81 10.69
C ALA A 573 -5.07 0.23 10.63
N MET A 574 -4.83 0.97 11.71
CA MET A 574 -3.73 1.92 11.84
C MET A 574 -2.34 1.24 11.75
N TYR A 575 -2.17 0.09 12.40
CA TYR A 575 -0.97 -0.74 12.23
C TYR A 575 -0.83 -1.22 10.79
N ASN A 576 -1.91 -1.71 10.20
CA ASN A 576 -1.93 -2.18 8.82
C ASN A 576 -1.60 -1.06 7.83
N GLU A 577 -1.98 0.19 8.06
CA GLU A 577 -1.58 1.31 7.21
C GLU A 577 -0.04 1.43 7.10
N GLY A 578 0.67 1.30 8.22
CA GLY A 578 2.14 1.34 8.24
C GLY A 578 2.82 0.06 7.73
N VAL A 579 2.14 -1.10 7.77
CA VAL A 579 2.69 -2.37 7.23
C VAL A 579 2.19 -2.75 5.83
N SER A 580 1.14 -2.09 5.32
CA SER A 580 0.44 -2.42 4.06
C SER A 580 1.20 -2.02 2.80
N VAL A 581 2.47 -1.62 2.94
CA VAL A 581 3.43 -1.64 1.83
C VAL A 581 4.34 -2.86 1.93
N ARG A 582 3.78 -4.05 2.16
CA ARG A 582 4.38 -5.34 1.77
C ARG A 582 3.27 -6.31 1.36
N TYR A 583 3.40 -6.83 0.13
CA TYR A 583 2.56 -7.83 -0.57
C TYR A 583 1.34 -7.30 -1.33
N THR A 584 1.59 -6.69 -2.49
CA THR A 584 0.76 -6.98 -3.67
C THR A 584 0.99 -8.44 -4.05
N PHE A 585 -0.01 -9.30 -3.83
CA PHE A 585 -0.06 -10.58 -4.52
C PHE A 585 -0.49 -10.31 -5.96
N ASP A 586 0.38 -10.70 -6.89
CA ASP A 586 0.00 -11.04 -8.26
C ASP A 586 -0.86 -12.30 -8.17
N GLU A 587 -2.05 -12.30 -8.78
CA GLU A 587 -3.02 -13.40 -8.74
C GLU A 587 -2.56 -14.64 -9.55
N ASN A 588 -1.24 -14.79 -9.77
CA ASN A 588 -0.64 -15.83 -10.59
C ASN A 588 0.28 -16.81 -9.87
N THR A 589 0.46 -16.74 -8.54
CA THR A 589 1.29 -17.73 -7.84
C THR A 589 0.46 -18.91 -7.35
N GLY A 590 0.13 -19.81 -8.28
CA GLY A 590 -0.07 -21.22 -7.96
C GLY A 590 1.29 -21.87 -7.71
N ASP A 591 1.41 -22.54 -6.57
CA ASP A 591 2.52 -23.41 -6.11
C ASP A 591 3.67 -22.77 -5.30
N VAL A 592 3.82 -23.28 -4.07
CA VAL A 592 5.06 -23.22 -3.28
C VAL A 592 5.58 -24.64 -3.10
N GLY A 593 6.76 -24.95 -3.66
CA GLY A 593 7.42 -26.24 -3.53
C GLY A 593 8.91 -26.10 -3.24
N VAL A 594 9.47 -27.06 -2.50
CA VAL A 594 10.92 -27.21 -2.29
C VAL A 594 11.35 -28.53 -2.93
N GLY A 595 12.31 -28.48 -3.86
CA GLY A 595 12.92 -29.68 -4.44
C GLY A 595 12.01 -30.52 -5.34
N GLY A 596 11.01 -29.93 -5.98
CA GLY A 596 10.11 -30.63 -6.91
C GLY A 596 8.98 -31.43 -6.26
N ASN A 597 8.79 -31.30 -4.94
CA ASN A 597 7.64 -31.85 -4.22
C ASN A 597 6.83 -30.75 -3.54
N THR A 598 5.50 -30.78 -3.70
CA THR A 598 4.54 -29.89 -3.03
C THR A 598 4.45 -30.23 -1.55
N THR A 599 4.82 -29.29 -0.67
CA THR A 599 4.79 -29.49 0.80
C THR A 599 3.60 -28.81 1.51
N ALA A 600 2.87 -27.92 0.85
CA ALA A 600 1.62 -27.36 1.36
C ALA A 600 0.64 -27.12 0.21
N ASN A 601 -0.61 -27.53 0.39
CA ASN A 601 -1.66 -27.45 -0.60
C ASN A 601 -2.75 -26.52 -0.05
N PHE A 602 -2.87 -25.30 -0.58
CA PHE A 602 -3.79 -24.28 -0.04
C PHE A 602 -5.13 -24.18 -0.80
N ILE A 603 -5.64 -25.34 -1.22
CA ILE A 603 -7.05 -25.64 -1.55
C ILE A 603 -7.45 -25.36 -3.02
N GLY A 604 -7.99 -26.40 -3.67
CA GLY A 604 -8.85 -26.29 -4.85
C GLY A 604 -8.20 -26.63 -6.20
N GLY A 605 -8.02 -27.91 -6.50
CA GLY A 605 -7.66 -28.43 -7.83
C GLY A 605 -6.19 -28.85 -7.94
N THR A 606 -5.94 -30.16 -7.84
CA THR A 606 -4.65 -30.75 -8.22
C THR A 606 -4.50 -30.74 -9.74
N SER A 607 -3.28 -30.61 -10.25
CA SER A 607 -2.92 -30.81 -11.67
C SER A 607 -3.09 -32.26 -12.18
N TRP A 608 -3.72 -33.12 -11.37
CA TRP A 608 -4.03 -34.51 -11.64
C TRP A 608 -5.46 -34.77 -11.15
N GLY A 609 -6.31 -35.37 -11.97
CA GLY A 609 -7.75 -35.55 -11.68
C GLY A 609 -8.01 -36.33 -10.39
N ASP A 610 -8.32 -35.59 -9.31
CA ASP A 610 -8.79 -36.11 -8.04
C ASP A 610 -10.23 -35.63 -7.79
N ASP A 611 -11.13 -36.58 -7.57
CA ASP A 611 -12.59 -36.40 -7.55
C ASP A 611 -13.13 -35.99 -6.18
N ARG A 612 -12.27 -35.64 -5.21
CA ARG A 612 -12.64 -35.56 -3.78
C ARG A 612 -13.10 -34.19 -3.27
N PHE A 613 -13.01 -33.12 -4.06
CA PHE A 613 -13.59 -31.81 -3.69
C PHE A 613 -14.10 -31.06 -4.93
N ASP A 614 -15.42 -31.05 -5.12
CA ASP A 614 -16.15 -30.36 -6.20
C ASP A 614 -17.00 -29.17 -5.69
N GLY A 615 -16.82 -28.78 -4.43
CA GLY A 615 -17.54 -27.67 -3.79
C GLY A 615 -16.92 -26.30 -4.06
N LEU A 616 -17.76 -25.27 -4.18
CA LEU A 616 -17.31 -23.88 -4.23
C LEU A 616 -16.90 -23.38 -2.83
N ILE A 617 -15.79 -22.65 -2.76
CA ILE A 617 -15.30 -21.98 -1.55
C ILE A 617 -15.96 -20.61 -1.46
N ASP A 618 -16.62 -20.33 -0.34
CA ASP A 618 -17.32 -19.06 -0.09
C ASP A 618 -16.40 -17.98 0.52
N ASP A 619 -15.40 -18.37 1.33
CA ASP A 619 -14.48 -17.46 2.02
C ASP A 619 -13.23 -18.23 2.51
N PHE A 620 -12.03 -17.64 2.32
CA PHE A 620 -10.74 -18.16 2.77
C PHE A 620 -9.98 -17.07 3.53
N ARG A 621 -9.47 -17.39 4.73
CA ARG A 621 -8.74 -16.45 5.58
C ARG A 621 -7.49 -17.12 6.15
N LEU A 622 -6.34 -16.48 5.96
CA LEU A 622 -5.09 -16.88 6.59
C LEU A 622 -4.75 -15.91 7.73
N TYR A 623 -4.44 -16.44 8.89
CA TYR A 623 -4.05 -15.65 10.07
C TYR A 623 -2.58 -15.91 10.36
N GLY A 624 -1.80 -14.84 10.56
CA GLY A 624 -0.39 -14.94 10.97
C GLY A 624 -0.20 -15.37 12.43
N TYR A 625 -1.25 -15.90 13.07
CA TYR A 625 -1.32 -16.32 14.45
C TYR A 625 -2.35 -17.45 14.61
N GLU A 626 -2.22 -18.25 15.67
CA GLU A 626 -3.16 -19.33 15.97
C GLU A 626 -4.51 -18.78 16.46
N LEU A 627 -5.62 -19.25 15.87
CA LEU A 627 -6.95 -18.86 16.31
C LEU A 627 -7.34 -19.61 17.59
N SER A 628 -7.90 -18.89 18.56
CA SER A 628 -8.56 -19.50 19.72
C SER A 628 -9.89 -20.17 19.30
N ALA A 629 -10.36 -21.14 20.10
CA ALA A 629 -11.65 -21.80 19.86
C ALA A 629 -12.83 -20.80 19.78
N ASP A 630 -12.76 -19.71 20.55
CA ASP A 630 -13.77 -18.65 20.53
C ASP A 630 -13.75 -17.86 19.22
N HIS A 631 -12.56 -17.56 18.66
CA HIS A 631 -12.43 -16.92 17.35
C HIS A 631 -13.00 -17.79 16.23
N VAL A 632 -12.71 -19.10 16.26
CA VAL A 632 -13.27 -20.05 15.29
C VAL A 632 -14.80 -20.08 15.39
N THR A 633 -15.34 -20.05 16.61
CA THR A 633 -16.79 -20.05 16.85
C THR A 633 -17.46 -18.75 16.40
N GLN A 634 -16.82 -17.60 16.60
CA GLN A 634 -17.32 -16.31 16.10
C GLN A 634 -17.31 -16.22 14.56
N LEU A 635 -16.26 -16.73 13.92
CA LEU A 635 -16.18 -16.82 12.46
C LEU A 635 -17.30 -17.70 11.89
N TYR A 636 -17.67 -18.77 12.59
CA TYR A 636 -18.79 -19.62 12.22
C TYR A 636 -20.15 -19.00 12.53
N ALA A 637 -20.31 -18.31 13.67
CA ALA A 637 -21.56 -17.68 14.09
C ALA A 637 -21.94 -16.45 13.26
N GLY A 638 -20.97 -15.79 12.62
CA GLY A 638 -21.20 -14.72 11.64
C GLY A 638 -21.79 -15.18 10.29
N ARG A 639 -22.06 -16.49 10.11
CA ARG A 639 -22.63 -17.09 8.89
C ARG A 639 -24.10 -17.56 9.02
N ARG A 640 -24.89 -17.03 9.96
CA ARG A 640 -26.35 -17.22 9.94
C ARG A 640 -27.07 -16.05 9.29
#